data_AF-A0A7C3FHM1-F1
#
_entry.id   AF-A0A7C3FHM1-F1
#
_cell.length_a   1.000
_cell.length_b   1.000
_cell.length_c   1.000
_cell.angle_alpha   90.00
_cell.angle_beta   90.00
_cell.angle_gamma   90.00
#
_symmetry.space_group_name_H-M   'P 1'
#
loop_
_entity.id
_entity.type
_entity.pdbx_description
1 polymer ?
#
loop_
_entity_poly.entity_id
_entity_poly.type
_entity_poly.pdbx_seq_one_letter_code
_entity_poly.pdbx_strand_id
1 'polypeptide(L)'
;IGLTLVISRSFARLIDLFVGLAITALIIFGAEKYFYRLNHPPAPQASAERPQGSVHQEGTYTQNFFQDDDLLGYIPVPNTRVNSIKKLGDDLIYDVEYSIDQYSRREVPGFEFRVSGSETSNTKPETRNQFILFFGGSFIFGEGLNDDETLPAHVGRLAPRYRPYNYGLSGYGPQQMLAKLQSGQLAQEVTEDNGIAVYGFIDGHVERALGSMYVYNAWGDKMPYYTLDRQNNLLRKRDFRNGRPLLSTLYEALSKSEIATYFHINLPAKLTDRHYAFAVRVIAEARDAFLQQYPAGQFYVLIYPDEGDYFEDMQPHLDAAGLKILNYDELIKLDPNIGLSIAGDGHPTGKAHQIVAEHLVSDLDIGAHPLAAPDPRFGLVQTYDDFDAAEELGAGFTRIKLYWDVIQPNGPDDWKPSNVPDPLVDADLAAGREVVGLIVRTPAWAQAPGNPANDPANPQPKDVPDMDAWGNFVRQLVKQYDGKIHHWIIWNEPDVWDPNHPGSTWNGSEEDYFRLLKTAWLNIKAVDPQSKVYLSGFTYWWDEEYDREQYLSRLLKIIIADPQAAANDYYFDGAIYHLYYKPQQIYDLLSEARGILERYGLGGKALWLNETNAPPSSDPVEPPHREPRFKASLDEQAAFMIQVHAMAFAASAERVQVYKLYNSAEHPEDVQPFGLLRGDKSRRPAFYAYQVVTSYLSDFEKATLFQQGDVNTVVFEQPGKVTTVLWNVAQTPRTVTVNAITDRALLVDELGHTQTITAERGLYALELPPATCSDGACFIGGPPRLIMEQGAPDQRQPMSVAPTPTPVPPTQVKILMVSPRRRAALFVASLFAFMGVGFVLWRRWSR
;
A
#
# COMPACT_ATOMS: atom_id res chain seq x y z
N ILE A 1 41.61 -44.28 76.26
CA ILE A 1 41.36 -45.34 75.27
C ILE A 1 40.04 -45.12 74.50
N GLY A 2 38.97 -44.62 75.13
CA GLY A 2 37.69 -44.33 74.43
C GLY A 2 37.71 -43.16 73.42
N LEU A 3 38.50 -42.11 73.61
CA LEU A 3 38.56 -40.95 72.69
C LEU A 3 39.33 -41.25 71.38
N THR A 4 40.32 -42.14 71.44
CA THR A 4 41.14 -42.56 70.28
C THR A 4 40.38 -43.48 69.33
N LEU A 5 39.41 -44.25 69.85
CA LEU A 5 38.56 -45.17 69.09
C LEU A 5 37.41 -44.47 68.34
N VAL A 6 36.96 -43.30 68.82
CA VAL A 6 35.95 -42.48 68.13
C VAL A 6 36.59 -41.69 66.98
N ILE A 7 37.82 -41.20 67.16
CA ILE A 7 38.58 -40.52 66.08
C ILE A 7 39.02 -41.54 65.01
N SER A 8 39.46 -42.76 65.37
CA SER A 8 39.87 -43.76 64.39
C SER A 8 38.71 -44.35 63.58
N ARG A 9 37.54 -44.56 64.20
CA ARG A 9 36.32 -44.97 63.47
C ARG A 9 35.79 -43.88 62.55
N SER A 10 35.96 -42.62 62.93
CA SER A 10 35.59 -41.48 62.07
C SER A 10 36.56 -41.32 60.90
N PHE A 11 37.86 -41.58 61.11
CA PHE A 11 38.89 -41.53 60.07
C PHE A 11 38.79 -42.70 59.08
N ALA A 12 38.52 -43.93 59.56
CA ALA A 12 38.26 -45.08 58.70
C ALA A 12 36.99 -44.88 57.84
N ARG A 13 35.91 -44.35 58.42
CA ARG A 13 34.70 -43.99 57.67
C ARG A 13 34.95 -42.86 56.67
N LEU A 14 35.83 -41.92 56.98
CA LEU A 14 36.26 -40.89 56.03
C LEU A 14 37.03 -41.51 54.86
N ILE A 15 37.95 -42.44 55.13
CA ILE A 15 38.72 -43.17 54.11
C ILE A 15 37.78 -44.01 53.23
N ASP A 16 36.85 -44.76 53.81
CA ASP A 16 35.87 -45.55 53.07
C ASP A 16 34.99 -44.66 52.18
N LEU A 17 34.61 -43.47 52.67
CA LEU A 17 33.92 -42.46 51.87
C LEU A 17 34.79 -41.94 50.73
N PHE A 18 36.05 -41.60 50.98
CA PHE A 18 36.98 -41.12 49.93
C PHE A 18 37.29 -42.19 48.89
N VAL A 19 37.47 -43.45 49.30
CA VAL A 19 37.67 -44.60 48.40
C VAL A 19 36.40 -44.84 47.58
N GLY A 20 35.22 -44.82 48.22
CA GLY A 20 33.94 -44.93 47.52
C GLY A 20 33.71 -43.81 46.50
N LEU A 21 34.03 -42.57 46.86
CA LEU A 21 33.96 -41.42 45.95
C LEU A 21 34.97 -41.54 44.80
N ALA A 22 36.20 -42.00 45.07
CA ALA A 22 37.21 -42.21 44.04
C ALA A 22 36.83 -43.31 43.04
N ILE A 23 36.28 -44.43 43.53
CA ILE A 23 35.76 -45.51 42.67
C ILE A 23 34.60 -45.00 41.83
N THR A 24 33.66 -44.27 42.43
CA THR A 24 32.52 -43.68 41.73
C THR A 24 32.99 -42.71 40.64
N ALA A 25 33.96 -41.85 40.94
CA ALA A 25 34.54 -40.93 39.97
C ALA A 25 35.23 -41.65 38.80
N LEU A 26 35.94 -42.75 39.07
CA LEU A 26 36.55 -43.59 38.03
C LEU A 26 35.50 -44.28 37.14
N ILE A 27 34.40 -44.76 37.71
CA ILE A 27 33.29 -45.35 36.95
C ILE A 27 32.63 -44.30 36.05
N ILE A 28 32.32 -43.12 36.59
CA ILE A 28 31.73 -42.01 35.82
C ILE A 28 32.70 -41.60 34.70
N PHE A 29 33.98 -41.41 35.00
CA PHE A 29 34.98 -41.07 33.98
C PHE A 29 35.11 -42.16 32.90
N GLY A 30 35.05 -43.43 33.28
CA GLY A 30 35.04 -44.56 32.34
C GLY A 30 33.80 -44.55 31.45
N ALA A 31 32.63 -44.28 32.01
CA ALA A 31 31.36 -44.18 31.29
C ALA A 31 31.36 -42.97 30.33
N GLU A 32 31.73 -41.78 30.80
CA GLU A 32 31.87 -40.58 29.96
C GLU A 32 32.82 -40.83 28.78
N LYS A 33 33.96 -41.48 29.01
CA LYS A 33 34.89 -41.83 27.92
C LYS A 33 34.32 -42.87 26.95
N TYR A 34 33.46 -43.77 27.42
CA TYR A 34 32.77 -44.72 26.57
C TYR A 34 31.72 -44.02 25.70
N PHE A 35 30.87 -43.17 26.28
CA PHE A 35 29.87 -42.39 25.55
C PHE A 35 30.49 -41.35 24.62
N TYR A 36 31.64 -40.77 24.98
CA TYR A 36 32.44 -39.93 24.08
C TYR A 36 32.72 -40.66 22.75
N ARG A 37 33.10 -41.93 22.81
CA ARG A 37 33.36 -42.74 21.60
C ARG A 37 32.09 -43.08 20.82
N LEU A 38 30.94 -43.16 21.50
CA LEU A 38 29.65 -43.39 20.86
C LEU A 38 29.14 -42.13 20.16
N ASN A 39 29.29 -40.97 20.79
CA ASN A 39 28.95 -39.67 20.20
C ASN A 39 29.94 -39.27 19.08
N HIS A 40 31.19 -39.74 19.15
CA HIS A 40 32.26 -39.43 18.20
C HIS A 40 32.86 -40.70 17.56
N PRO A 41 32.12 -41.42 16.69
CA PRO A 41 32.65 -42.60 16.02
C PRO A 41 33.85 -42.21 15.12
N PRO A 42 34.91 -43.04 15.02
CA PRO A 42 36.04 -42.78 14.15
C PRO A 42 35.58 -42.72 12.68
N ALA A 43 36.03 -41.69 11.96
CA ALA A 43 35.63 -41.45 10.57
C ALA A 43 35.88 -42.68 9.67
N PRO A 44 34.91 -43.09 8.82
CA PRO A 44 35.17 -44.12 7.82
C PRO A 44 36.20 -43.62 6.81
N GLN A 45 37.11 -44.52 6.40
CA GLN A 45 38.02 -44.26 5.30
C GLN A 45 37.21 -43.88 4.05
N ALA A 46 37.67 -42.81 3.38
CA ALA A 46 37.02 -42.17 2.23
C ALA A 46 36.37 -43.16 1.25
N SER A 47 35.05 -43.24 1.30
CA SER A 47 34.18 -43.53 0.17
C SER A 47 33.22 -42.34 0.04
N ALA A 48 33.06 -41.86 -1.19
CA ALA A 48 32.52 -40.56 -1.52
C ALA A 48 30.98 -40.51 -1.45
N GLU A 49 30.41 -40.73 -0.26
CA GLU A 49 29.04 -40.32 0.05
C GLU A 49 29.09 -39.53 1.36
N ARG A 50 29.08 -38.20 1.24
CA ARG A 50 28.98 -37.29 2.40
C ARG A 50 27.57 -37.46 3.02
N PRO A 51 27.43 -37.48 4.35
CA PRO A 51 26.12 -37.48 5.00
C PRO A 51 25.35 -36.20 4.65
N GLN A 52 24.02 -36.30 4.62
CA GLN A 52 23.05 -35.19 4.52
C GLN A 52 23.51 -33.96 5.34
N GLY A 53 23.59 -32.81 4.68
CA GLY A 53 24.29 -31.61 5.17
C GLY A 53 23.72 -31.05 6.47
N SER A 54 24.57 -30.40 7.28
CA SER A 54 24.15 -29.60 8.43
C SER A 54 23.56 -28.27 7.96
N VAL A 55 22.46 -27.84 8.58
CA VAL A 55 21.93 -26.48 8.41
C VAL A 55 22.92 -25.49 9.02
N HIS A 56 23.31 -24.47 8.27
CA HIS A 56 24.16 -23.38 8.75
C HIS A 56 23.70 -22.04 8.18
N GLN A 57 24.08 -20.98 8.87
CA GLN A 57 23.77 -19.60 8.50
C GLN A 57 25.06 -18.88 8.13
N GLU A 58 24.99 -18.02 7.11
CA GLU A 58 26.08 -17.23 6.56
C GLU A 58 25.60 -15.78 6.34
N GLY A 59 26.43 -14.96 5.70
CA GLY A 59 26.14 -13.55 5.42
C GLY A 59 26.61 -12.61 6.53
N THR A 60 26.21 -11.34 6.45
CA THR A 60 26.56 -10.35 7.49
C THR A 60 25.74 -10.55 8.77
N TYR A 61 24.66 -11.31 8.73
CA TYR A 61 23.88 -11.71 9.91
C TYR A 61 24.71 -12.47 10.95
N THR A 62 25.65 -13.31 10.53
CA THR A 62 26.52 -14.04 11.48
C THR A 62 27.66 -13.17 12.02
N GLN A 63 27.84 -11.96 11.50
CA GLN A 63 28.90 -11.03 11.87
C GLN A 63 28.34 -9.89 12.73
N ASN A 64 28.32 -10.09 14.06
CA ASN A 64 27.97 -9.06 15.04
C ASN A 64 26.56 -8.47 14.90
N PHE A 65 25.58 -9.23 14.40
CA PHE A 65 24.18 -8.77 14.35
C PHE A 65 23.58 -8.56 15.75
N PHE A 66 23.98 -9.38 16.73
CA PHE A 66 23.52 -9.26 18.11
C PHE A 66 24.55 -8.56 18.99
N GLN A 67 24.06 -7.76 19.93
CA GLN A 67 24.82 -7.22 21.05
C GLN A 67 24.15 -7.58 22.39
N ASP A 68 24.95 -7.66 23.44
CA ASP A 68 24.46 -7.90 24.80
C ASP A 68 23.56 -6.74 25.27
N ASP A 69 22.49 -7.06 26.00
CA ASP A 69 21.60 -6.10 26.61
C ASP A 69 21.21 -6.52 28.04
N ASP A 70 21.37 -5.63 29.02
CA ASP A 70 21.10 -5.94 30.42
C ASP A 70 19.60 -6.15 30.73
N LEU A 71 18.70 -5.64 29.88
CA LEU A 71 17.26 -5.74 30.07
C LEU A 71 16.70 -7.02 29.44
N LEU A 72 17.08 -7.32 28.20
CA LEU A 72 16.50 -8.36 27.34
C LEU A 72 17.45 -9.54 27.10
N GLY A 73 18.69 -9.45 27.57
CA GLY A 73 19.76 -10.43 27.37
C GLY A 73 20.60 -10.11 26.14
N TYR A 74 19.94 -9.92 25.00
CA TYR A 74 20.57 -9.51 23.74
C TYR A 74 19.57 -8.75 22.88
N ILE A 75 20.05 -7.83 22.04
CA ILE A 75 19.26 -7.11 21.03
C ILE A 75 20.02 -7.07 19.70
N PRO A 76 19.34 -6.89 18.57
CA PRO A 76 20.01 -6.57 17.31
C PRO A 76 20.74 -5.24 17.42
N VAL A 77 21.87 -5.09 16.74
CA VAL A 77 22.59 -3.82 16.66
C VAL A 77 21.67 -2.77 15.97
N PRO A 78 21.36 -1.63 16.62
CA PRO A 78 20.47 -0.63 16.05
C PRO A 78 21.01 -0.04 14.74
N ASN A 79 20.12 0.47 13.88
CA ASN A 79 20.45 1.13 12.60
C ASN A 79 21.35 0.28 11.68
N THR A 80 21.07 -1.02 11.61
CA THR A 80 21.88 -1.97 10.84
C THR A 80 21.02 -2.67 9.80
N ARG A 81 21.61 -2.93 8.63
CA ARG A 81 21.08 -3.83 7.62
C ARG A 81 22.00 -5.02 7.49
N VAL A 82 21.46 -6.23 7.55
CA VAL A 82 22.23 -7.46 7.40
C VAL A 82 21.60 -8.39 6.38
N ASN A 83 22.45 -9.13 5.69
CA ASN A 83 22.07 -10.21 4.82
C ASN A 83 22.17 -11.52 5.60
N SER A 84 21.08 -12.29 5.59
CA SER A 84 20.96 -13.59 6.26
C SER A 84 20.78 -14.67 5.20
N ILE A 85 21.80 -15.53 5.07
CA ILE A 85 21.78 -16.66 4.15
C ILE A 85 21.71 -17.94 4.97
N LYS A 86 20.74 -18.81 4.70
CA LYS A 86 20.64 -20.12 5.36
C LYS A 86 20.76 -21.23 4.31
N LYS A 87 21.56 -22.25 4.62
CA LYS A 87 21.84 -23.38 3.72
C LYS A 87 21.74 -24.72 4.42
N LEU A 88 21.31 -25.75 3.70
CA LEU A 88 21.37 -27.16 4.09
C LEU A 88 22.48 -27.84 3.26
N GLY A 89 23.66 -28.04 3.84
CA GLY A 89 24.82 -28.41 3.01
C GLY A 89 25.14 -27.30 2.01
N ASP A 90 25.24 -27.61 0.72
CA ASP A 90 25.47 -26.59 -0.31
C ASP A 90 24.16 -25.97 -0.87
N ASP A 91 22.99 -26.49 -0.48
CA ASP A 91 21.69 -26.07 -0.98
C ASP A 91 21.17 -24.83 -0.23
N LEU A 92 20.72 -23.82 -0.97
CA LEU A 92 20.16 -22.58 -0.40
C LEU A 92 18.75 -22.85 0.15
N ILE A 93 18.53 -22.48 1.42
CA ILE A 93 17.19 -22.44 2.02
C ILE A 93 16.57 -21.05 1.79
N TYR A 94 17.29 -19.98 2.16
CA TYR A 94 16.90 -18.60 1.86
C TYR A 94 18.10 -17.65 1.83
N ASP A 95 17.91 -16.50 1.18
CA ASP A 95 18.82 -15.35 1.15
C ASP A 95 17.97 -14.07 1.23
N VAL A 96 18.02 -13.39 2.36
CA VAL A 96 17.13 -12.25 2.69
C VAL A 96 17.87 -11.12 3.40
N GLU A 97 17.31 -9.91 3.32
CA GLU A 97 17.81 -8.74 4.05
C GLU A 97 16.93 -8.43 5.26
N TYR A 98 17.56 -8.15 6.40
CA TYR A 98 16.92 -7.66 7.61
C TYR A 98 17.36 -6.23 7.90
N SER A 99 16.41 -5.32 8.05
CA SER A 99 16.68 -3.95 8.51
C SER A 99 16.24 -3.75 9.96
N ILE A 100 17.11 -3.12 10.75
CA ILE A 100 16.91 -2.86 12.18
C ILE A 100 16.92 -1.36 12.45
N ASP A 101 15.87 -0.87 13.09
CA ASP A 101 15.72 0.54 13.41
C ASP A 101 16.59 0.98 14.62
N GLN A 102 16.54 2.27 14.94
CA GLN A 102 17.30 2.85 16.05
C GLN A 102 16.92 2.33 17.45
N TYR A 103 15.77 1.66 17.59
CA TYR A 103 15.29 1.06 18.84
C TYR A 103 15.51 -0.45 18.86
N SER A 104 16.33 -0.98 17.95
CA SER A 104 16.61 -2.40 17.79
C SER A 104 15.38 -3.24 17.43
N ARG A 105 14.43 -2.66 16.70
CA ARG A 105 13.23 -3.34 16.18
C ARG A 105 13.43 -3.73 14.73
N ARG A 106 12.74 -4.78 14.27
CA ARG A 106 12.66 -5.08 12.84
C ARG A 106 11.90 -3.94 12.15
N GLU A 107 12.50 -3.34 11.11
CA GLU A 107 11.83 -2.29 10.34
C GLU A 107 10.59 -2.85 9.65
N VAL A 108 9.54 -2.02 9.56
CA VAL A 108 8.36 -2.30 8.76
C VAL A 108 8.35 -1.30 7.61
N PRO A 109 8.61 -1.73 6.35
CA PRO A 109 8.83 -0.82 5.24
C PRO A 109 7.65 0.11 4.99
N GLY A 110 7.92 1.39 4.77
CA GLY A 110 6.89 2.42 4.60
C GLY A 110 6.32 2.98 5.91
N PHE A 111 6.80 2.50 7.06
CA PHE A 111 6.40 2.94 8.40
C PHE A 111 7.61 3.32 9.28
N GLU A 112 8.74 3.72 8.67
CA GLU A 112 9.99 3.94 9.40
C GLU A 112 9.83 5.01 10.49
N PHE A 113 10.43 4.77 11.66
CA PHE A 113 10.37 5.72 12.77
C PHE A 113 11.21 6.97 12.43
N ARG A 114 10.57 8.14 12.37
CA ARG A 114 11.23 9.41 12.09
C ARG A 114 11.54 10.16 13.39
N VAL A 115 12.81 10.33 13.72
CA VAL A 115 13.23 11.29 14.77
C VAL A 115 12.98 12.70 14.24
N SER A 116 12.30 13.53 15.02
CA SER A 116 12.18 14.96 14.74
C SER A 116 13.58 15.59 14.65
N GLY A 117 14.03 15.93 13.43
CA GLY A 117 15.31 16.63 13.22
C GLY A 117 16.21 16.13 12.09
N SER A 118 15.86 15.06 11.38
CA SER A 118 16.56 14.61 10.17
C SER A 118 15.84 15.10 8.90
N GLU A 119 16.24 16.28 8.40
CA GLU A 119 15.76 16.87 7.15
C GLU A 119 16.47 16.24 5.93
N THR A 120 16.09 15.02 5.52
CA THR A 120 16.46 14.50 4.18
C THR A 120 15.42 13.58 3.53
N SER A 121 14.20 13.49 4.04
CA SER A 121 13.14 12.71 3.38
C SER A 121 11.82 13.47 3.48
N ASN A 122 11.25 13.86 2.35
CA ASN A 122 10.08 14.73 2.26
C ASN A 122 8.75 13.98 2.47
N THR A 123 8.72 12.98 3.35
CA THR A 123 7.53 12.14 3.54
C THR A 123 6.99 12.22 4.98
N LYS A 124 5.69 12.49 5.09
CA LYS A 124 4.78 12.05 6.17
C LYS A 124 4.64 12.97 7.40
N PRO A 125 3.46 12.96 8.09
CA PRO A 125 2.64 11.76 8.37
C PRO A 125 1.17 11.84 7.92
N GLU A 126 0.71 10.84 7.18
CA GLU A 126 0.13 9.60 7.73
C GLU A 126 -0.98 9.87 8.73
N THR A 127 -2.21 9.65 8.27
CA THR A 127 -3.49 9.61 8.99
C THR A 127 -3.58 8.50 10.05
N ARG A 128 -2.43 7.94 10.49
CA ARG A 128 -2.34 6.83 11.43
C ARG A 128 -2.22 7.37 12.84
N ASN A 129 -3.29 7.24 13.62
CA ASN A 129 -3.39 7.76 14.98
C ASN A 129 -3.46 6.66 16.05
N GLN A 130 -3.28 5.40 15.65
CA GLN A 130 -3.24 4.25 16.54
C GLN A 130 -1.99 3.41 16.25
N PHE A 131 -1.49 2.67 17.24
CA PHE A 131 -0.40 1.71 17.05
C PHE A 131 -0.92 0.27 17.05
N ILE A 132 -0.17 -0.64 16.42
CA ILE A 132 -0.25 -2.08 16.67
C ILE A 132 1.15 -2.66 16.88
N LEU A 133 1.39 -3.25 18.06
CA LEU A 133 2.68 -3.79 18.46
C LEU A 133 2.66 -5.31 18.31
N PHE A 134 3.70 -5.86 17.71
CA PHE A 134 3.87 -7.29 17.57
C PHE A 134 5.06 -7.77 18.39
N PHE A 135 4.80 -8.56 19.41
CA PHE A 135 5.83 -9.22 20.22
C PHE A 135 5.86 -10.71 19.91
N GLY A 136 7.03 -11.34 19.94
CA GLY A 136 7.14 -12.78 19.72
C GLY A 136 8.57 -13.23 19.46
N GLY A 137 8.68 -14.48 19.00
CA GLY A 137 9.93 -15.10 18.61
C GLY A 137 10.29 -14.86 17.14
N SER A 138 10.89 -15.88 16.52
CA SER A 138 11.32 -15.87 15.12
C SER A 138 10.18 -15.72 14.10
N PHE A 139 8.99 -16.21 14.42
CA PHE A 139 7.82 -16.11 13.53
C PHE A 139 7.36 -14.65 13.37
N ILE A 140 7.33 -13.89 14.47
CA ILE A 140 6.96 -12.47 14.42
C ILE A 140 8.10 -11.61 13.85
N PHE A 141 9.34 -11.98 14.14
CA PHE A 141 10.52 -11.34 13.52
C PHE A 141 10.55 -11.50 11.99
N GLY A 142 9.97 -12.59 11.46
CA GLY A 142 10.05 -12.97 10.06
C GLY A 142 11.41 -13.56 9.71
N GLU A 143 11.87 -14.56 10.47
CA GLU A 143 13.09 -15.29 10.14
C GLU A 143 12.95 -15.96 8.75
N GLY A 144 13.89 -15.66 7.86
CA GLY A 144 13.88 -16.14 6.48
C GLY A 144 13.10 -15.27 5.49
N LEU A 145 12.63 -14.09 5.91
CA LEU A 145 11.80 -13.19 5.11
C LEU A 145 12.38 -11.79 4.97
N ASN A 146 12.13 -11.12 3.83
CA ASN A 146 12.43 -9.71 3.68
C ASN A 146 11.47 -8.86 4.53
N ASP A 147 11.84 -7.59 4.75
CA ASP A 147 11.12 -6.70 5.68
C ASP A 147 9.63 -6.52 5.32
N ASP A 148 9.29 -6.52 4.03
CA ASP A 148 7.94 -6.32 3.48
C ASP A 148 7.04 -7.58 3.49
N GLU A 149 7.63 -8.73 3.80
CA GLU A 149 6.98 -10.05 3.86
C GLU A 149 6.59 -10.48 5.30
N THR A 150 6.94 -9.67 6.30
CA THR A 150 6.66 -9.97 7.71
C THR A 150 5.17 -9.79 8.06
N LEU A 151 4.65 -10.53 9.05
CA LEU A 151 3.27 -10.33 9.54
C LEU A 151 2.95 -8.85 9.84
N PRO A 152 3.80 -8.09 10.57
CA PRO A 152 3.54 -6.68 10.83
C PRO A 152 3.48 -5.82 9.56
N ALA A 153 4.26 -6.14 8.52
CA ALA A 153 4.22 -5.44 7.23
C ALA A 153 2.90 -5.69 6.48
N HIS A 154 2.43 -6.93 6.43
CA HIS A 154 1.13 -7.26 5.86
C HIS A 154 -0.01 -6.57 6.61
N VAL A 155 0.00 -6.59 7.95
CA VAL A 155 -1.03 -5.91 8.75
C VAL A 155 -0.99 -4.39 8.54
N GLY A 156 0.20 -3.79 8.44
CA GLY A 156 0.34 -2.36 8.16
C GLY A 156 -0.31 -1.90 6.85
N ARG A 157 -0.26 -2.76 5.82
CA ARG A 157 -0.93 -2.52 4.54
C ARG A 157 -2.45 -2.58 4.67
N LEU A 158 -2.95 -3.55 5.44
CA LEU A 158 -4.39 -3.82 5.58
C LEU A 158 -5.11 -2.94 6.62
N ALA A 159 -4.38 -2.35 7.58
CA ALA A 159 -4.94 -1.58 8.68
C ALA A 159 -4.54 -0.08 8.61
N PRO A 160 -5.20 0.75 7.76
CA PRO A 160 -4.73 2.08 7.40
C PRO A 160 -4.69 3.08 8.55
N ARG A 161 -5.37 2.81 9.68
CA ARG A 161 -5.34 3.66 10.89
C ARG A 161 -4.23 3.32 11.88
N TYR A 162 -3.62 2.14 11.72
CA TYR A 162 -2.70 1.55 12.69
C TYR A 162 -1.27 1.57 12.15
N ARG A 163 -0.35 2.13 12.93
CA ARG A 163 1.09 1.99 12.67
C ARG A 163 1.59 0.67 13.26
N PRO A 164 2.13 -0.25 12.43
CA PRO A 164 2.70 -1.50 12.92
C PRO A 164 4.11 -1.29 13.49
N TYR A 165 4.42 -2.03 14.57
CA TYR A 165 5.75 -2.10 15.17
C TYR A 165 6.16 -3.55 15.41
N ASN A 166 7.30 -3.97 14.88
CA ASN A 166 7.79 -5.34 15.01
C ASN A 166 8.86 -5.47 16.11
N TYR A 167 8.42 -5.88 17.30
CA TYR A 167 9.25 -6.20 18.46
C TYR A 167 9.61 -7.70 18.55
N GLY A 168 9.30 -8.49 17.52
CA GLY A 168 9.71 -9.89 17.45
C GLY A 168 11.22 -10.04 17.33
N LEU A 169 11.77 -11.14 17.87
CA LEU A 169 13.16 -11.52 17.61
C LEU A 169 13.37 -13.02 17.73
N SER A 170 14.20 -13.60 16.85
CA SER A 170 14.56 -15.01 16.93
C SER A 170 15.14 -15.38 18.30
N GLY A 171 14.60 -16.44 18.89
CA GLY A 171 14.98 -16.94 20.23
C GLY A 171 14.30 -16.24 21.41
N TYR A 172 13.50 -15.20 21.21
CA TYR A 172 12.75 -14.55 22.30
C TYR A 172 11.56 -15.37 22.80
N GLY A 173 11.10 -15.05 24.01
CA GLY A 173 9.91 -15.59 24.65
C GLY A 173 9.11 -14.51 25.38
N PRO A 174 8.08 -14.89 26.17
CA PRO A 174 7.18 -13.93 26.81
C PRO A 174 7.88 -13.06 27.86
N GLN A 175 8.99 -13.53 28.44
CA GLN A 175 9.76 -12.82 29.45
C GLN A 175 10.49 -11.58 28.90
N GLN A 176 10.87 -11.55 27.62
CA GLN A 176 11.45 -10.36 26.99
C GLN A 176 10.38 -9.29 26.79
N MET A 177 9.21 -9.67 26.28
CA MET A 177 8.06 -8.77 26.19
C MET A 177 7.74 -8.18 27.56
N LEU A 178 7.63 -9.00 28.60
CA LEU A 178 7.38 -8.53 29.97
C LEU A 178 8.47 -7.56 30.44
N ALA A 179 9.75 -7.90 30.27
CA ALA A 179 10.85 -7.04 30.68
C ALA A 179 10.83 -5.68 29.96
N LYS A 180 10.52 -5.66 28.65
CA LYS A 180 10.37 -4.44 27.86
C LYS A 180 9.21 -3.59 28.33
N LEU A 181 8.06 -4.20 28.60
CA LEU A 181 6.88 -3.48 29.09
C LEU A 181 7.12 -2.92 30.50
N GLN A 182 7.73 -3.70 31.40
CA GLN A 182 8.05 -3.23 32.76
C GLN A 182 9.12 -2.14 32.81
N SER A 183 9.95 -1.97 31.77
CA SER A 183 10.95 -0.90 31.75
C SER A 183 10.35 0.50 31.58
N GLY A 184 9.10 0.59 31.09
CA GLY A 184 8.43 1.85 30.80
C GLY A 184 9.02 2.62 29.60
N GLN A 185 9.91 1.99 28.84
CA GLN A 185 10.57 2.63 27.69
C GLN A 185 9.67 2.74 26.46
N LEU A 186 8.55 2.00 26.42
CA LEU A 186 7.71 1.90 25.23
C LEU A 186 7.13 3.25 24.80
N ALA A 187 6.83 4.14 25.75
CA ALA A 187 6.35 5.50 25.48
C ALA A 187 7.37 6.40 24.75
N GLN A 188 8.65 6.02 24.70
CA GLN A 188 9.68 6.73 23.95
C GLN A 188 9.87 6.17 22.53
N GLU A 189 9.27 5.02 22.24
CA GLU A 189 9.46 4.24 21.01
C GLU A 189 8.19 4.17 20.16
N VAL A 190 7.03 4.38 20.79
CA VAL A 190 5.69 4.41 20.19
C VAL A 190 5.11 5.80 20.45
N THR A 191 4.70 6.48 19.39
CA THR A 191 4.27 7.89 19.45
C THR A 191 2.77 8.06 19.65
N GLU A 192 2.00 7.02 19.39
CA GLU A 192 0.55 7.00 19.44
C GLU A 192 0.07 6.61 20.85
N ASP A 193 -0.99 7.27 21.34
CA ASP A 193 -1.48 7.10 22.72
C ASP A 193 -2.44 5.91 22.89
N ASN A 194 -2.87 5.29 21.79
CA ASN A 194 -3.86 4.20 21.79
C ASN A 194 -3.53 3.16 20.72
N GLY A 195 -3.80 1.89 21.01
CA GLY A 195 -3.46 0.83 20.09
C GLY A 195 -3.65 -0.57 20.63
N ILE A 196 -3.11 -1.53 19.87
CA ILE A 196 -3.22 -2.96 20.13
C ILE A 196 -1.83 -3.54 20.36
N ALA A 197 -1.67 -4.45 21.31
CA ALA A 197 -0.52 -5.30 21.44
C ALA A 197 -0.92 -6.75 21.12
N VAL A 198 -0.18 -7.39 20.23
CA VAL A 198 -0.33 -8.78 19.84
C VAL A 198 0.93 -9.54 20.23
N TYR A 199 0.78 -10.56 21.06
CA TYR A 199 1.85 -11.49 21.38
C TYR A 199 1.68 -12.78 20.57
N GLY A 200 2.54 -12.98 19.57
CA GLY A 200 2.60 -14.21 18.79
C GLY A 200 3.23 -15.34 19.61
N PHE A 201 2.42 -16.31 19.99
CA PHE A 201 2.80 -17.49 20.75
C PHE A 201 3.04 -18.68 19.81
N ILE A 202 4.12 -19.42 20.10
CA ILE A 202 4.45 -20.74 19.54
C ILE A 202 4.91 -21.63 20.69
N ASP A 203 4.86 -22.94 20.51
CA ASP A 203 5.04 -23.92 21.58
C ASP A 203 6.40 -23.81 22.31
N GLY A 204 7.46 -23.52 21.56
CA GLY A 204 8.80 -23.32 22.11
C GLY A 204 8.90 -22.19 23.15
N HIS A 205 7.93 -21.29 23.23
CA HIS A 205 7.93 -20.17 24.17
C HIS A 205 7.80 -20.59 25.65
N VAL A 206 7.18 -21.73 25.94
CA VAL A 206 7.09 -22.25 27.32
C VAL A 206 8.48 -22.60 27.83
N GLU A 207 9.25 -23.36 27.05
CA GLU A 207 10.62 -23.72 27.41
C GLU A 207 11.54 -22.50 27.52
N ARG A 208 11.35 -21.52 26.63
CA ARG A 208 12.08 -20.24 26.68
C ARG A 208 11.78 -19.49 27.97
N ALA A 209 10.52 -19.41 28.40
CA ALA A 209 10.12 -18.74 29.64
C ALA A 209 10.73 -19.39 30.89
N LEU A 210 10.80 -20.72 30.91
CA LEU A 210 11.43 -21.48 31.99
C LEU A 210 12.96 -21.38 31.96
N GLY A 211 13.52 -21.12 30.78
CA GLY A 211 14.94 -21.31 30.49
C GLY A 211 15.31 -22.76 30.69
N SER A 212 14.72 -23.66 29.89
CA SER A 212 15.10 -25.09 29.89
C SER A 212 16.60 -25.25 29.69
N MET A 213 17.14 -26.41 30.03
CA MET A 213 18.58 -26.68 29.91
C MET A 213 19.09 -26.48 28.48
N TYR A 214 18.29 -26.89 27.49
CA TYR A 214 18.56 -26.60 26.08
C TYR A 214 18.64 -25.10 25.81
N VAL A 215 17.59 -24.34 26.13
CA VAL A 215 17.56 -22.88 25.91
C VAL A 215 18.73 -22.18 26.60
N TYR A 216 18.96 -22.51 27.88
CA TYR A 216 20.03 -21.91 28.68
C TYR A 216 21.41 -22.14 28.09
N ASN A 217 21.72 -23.38 27.70
CA ASN A 217 23.06 -23.71 27.19
C ASN A 217 23.26 -23.30 25.73
N ALA A 218 22.20 -23.15 24.95
CA ALA A 218 22.29 -22.86 23.52
C ALA A 218 22.44 -21.35 23.23
N TRP A 219 21.55 -20.51 23.74
CA TRP A 219 21.63 -19.04 23.51
C TRP A 219 21.09 -18.18 24.66
N GLY A 220 20.46 -18.80 25.66
CA GLY A 220 19.58 -18.09 26.59
C GLY A 220 20.15 -17.72 27.94
N ASP A 221 21.44 -17.96 28.22
CA ASP A 221 22.00 -17.77 29.57
C ASP A 221 21.77 -16.36 30.16
N LYS A 222 21.77 -15.33 29.31
CA LYS A 222 21.52 -13.92 29.68
C LYS A 222 20.05 -13.47 29.57
N MET A 223 19.13 -14.33 29.15
CA MET A 223 17.71 -13.95 29.02
C MET A 223 17.08 -13.63 30.39
N PRO A 224 16.05 -12.75 30.44
CA PRO A 224 15.42 -12.33 31.69
C PRO A 224 14.85 -13.51 32.48
N TYR A 225 15.21 -13.61 33.76
CA TYR A 225 14.71 -14.67 34.62
C TYR A 225 13.63 -14.15 35.58
N TYR A 226 12.48 -14.82 35.57
CA TYR A 226 11.38 -14.56 36.51
C TYR A 226 11.13 -15.80 37.38
N THR A 227 10.67 -15.56 38.60
CA THR A 227 10.25 -16.60 39.54
C THR A 227 9.03 -16.13 40.33
N LEU A 228 8.32 -17.05 40.97
CA LEU A 228 7.18 -16.74 41.82
C LEU A 228 7.63 -16.61 43.28
N ASP A 229 7.13 -15.58 43.97
CA ASP A 229 7.29 -15.48 45.42
C ASP A 229 6.26 -16.34 46.17
N ARG A 230 6.26 -16.25 47.51
CA ARG A 230 5.34 -17.03 48.36
C ARG A 230 3.89 -16.59 48.24
N GLN A 231 3.65 -15.38 47.74
CA GLN A 231 2.34 -14.78 47.51
C GLN A 231 1.90 -14.99 46.05
N ASN A 232 2.65 -15.76 45.28
CA ASN A 232 2.40 -16.03 43.88
C ASN A 232 2.52 -14.78 42.99
N ASN A 233 3.33 -13.80 43.38
CA ASN A 233 3.69 -12.66 42.52
C ASN A 233 4.92 -12.97 41.69
N LEU A 234 4.95 -12.47 40.47
CA LEU A 234 6.07 -12.66 39.56
C LEU A 234 7.20 -11.66 39.90
N LEU A 235 8.40 -12.18 40.13
CA LEU A 235 9.58 -11.40 40.49
C LEU A 235 10.70 -11.59 39.47
N ARG A 236 11.21 -10.49 38.92
CA ARG A 236 12.42 -10.51 38.09
C ARG A 236 13.66 -10.74 38.96
N LYS A 237 14.44 -11.75 38.61
CA LYS A 237 15.69 -12.16 39.28
C LYS A 237 16.87 -12.04 38.32
N ARG A 238 17.08 -10.85 37.73
CA ARG A 238 18.12 -10.59 36.71
C ARG A 238 17.96 -11.51 35.49
N ASP A 239 19.01 -12.19 35.09
CA ASP A 239 19.08 -13.16 34.00
C ASP A 239 19.16 -14.61 34.51
N PHE A 240 19.01 -15.60 33.63
CA PHE A 240 19.07 -17.01 34.02
C PHE A 240 20.40 -17.41 34.66
N ARG A 241 21.54 -16.93 34.17
CA ARG A 241 22.85 -17.29 34.71
C ARG A 241 23.02 -16.83 36.15
N ASN A 242 22.72 -15.58 36.43
CA ASN A 242 22.96 -14.92 37.70
C ASN A 242 21.79 -15.05 38.69
N GLY A 243 20.58 -15.27 38.20
CA GLY A 243 19.36 -15.34 39.00
C GLY A 243 19.09 -16.69 39.65
N ARG A 244 19.69 -17.76 39.11
CA ARG A 244 19.55 -19.15 39.59
C ARG A 244 20.87 -19.92 39.55
N PRO A 245 21.95 -19.41 40.17
CA PRO A 245 23.34 -19.87 39.94
C PRO A 245 23.56 -21.36 40.19
N LEU A 246 22.85 -21.96 41.15
CA LEU A 246 22.93 -23.40 41.41
C LEU A 246 22.36 -24.24 40.25
N LEU A 247 21.21 -23.83 39.69
CA LEU A 247 20.60 -24.54 38.57
C LEU A 247 21.41 -24.30 37.29
N SER A 248 21.88 -23.08 37.09
CA SER A 248 22.77 -22.71 35.97
C SER A 248 24.05 -23.55 35.97
N THR A 249 24.70 -23.69 37.14
CA THR A 249 25.91 -24.53 37.27
C THR A 249 25.61 -26.01 36.96
N LEU A 250 24.45 -26.50 37.37
CA LEU A 250 24.01 -27.86 37.04
C LEU A 250 23.80 -28.03 35.53
N TYR A 251 23.14 -27.08 34.88
CA TYR A 251 22.89 -27.10 33.44
C TYR A 251 24.20 -27.06 32.64
N GLU A 252 25.17 -26.24 33.04
CA GLU A 252 26.51 -26.18 32.43
C GLU A 252 27.33 -27.45 32.65
N ALA A 253 27.13 -28.13 33.79
CA ALA A 253 27.80 -29.40 34.07
C ALA A 253 27.20 -30.55 33.25
N LEU A 254 25.87 -30.60 33.14
CA LEU A 254 25.16 -31.63 32.38
C LEU A 254 25.37 -31.48 30.87
N SER A 255 25.44 -30.26 30.33
CA SER A 255 25.71 -30.05 28.90
C SER A 255 27.10 -30.50 28.46
N LYS A 256 28.04 -30.67 29.42
CA LYS A 256 29.39 -31.21 29.18
C LYS A 256 29.47 -32.73 29.32
N SER A 257 28.38 -33.39 29.73
CA SER A 257 28.33 -34.85 29.88
C SER A 257 27.99 -35.52 28.55
N GLU A 258 28.86 -36.42 28.10
CA GLU A 258 28.65 -37.22 26.90
C GLU A 258 27.50 -38.21 27.09
N ILE A 259 27.30 -38.66 28.34
CA ILE A 259 26.14 -39.47 28.73
C ILE A 259 24.86 -38.66 28.52
N ALA A 260 24.81 -37.43 29.02
CA ALA A 260 23.64 -36.57 28.88
C ALA A 260 23.35 -36.23 27.41
N THR A 261 24.39 -35.93 26.63
CA THR A 261 24.29 -35.70 25.18
C THR A 261 23.77 -36.93 24.44
N TYR A 262 24.32 -38.12 24.71
CA TYR A 262 23.91 -39.37 24.04
C TYR A 262 22.45 -39.72 24.30
N PHE A 263 21.97 -39.50 25.52
CA PHE A 263 20.57 -39.77 25.89
C PHE A 263 19.62 -38.59 25.65
N HIS A 264 20.10 -37.51 25.02
CA HIS A 264 19.33 -36.28 24.79
C HIS A 264 18.61 -35.76 26.06
N ILE A 265 19.31 -35.81 27.20
CA ILE A 265 18.74 -35.35 28.47
C ILE A 265 18.53 -33.84 28.39
N ASN A 266 17.29 -33.40 28.58
CA ASN A 266 16.92 -31.98 28.76
C ASN A 266 16.23 -31.80 30.12
N LEU A 267 16.37 -30.63 30.73
CA LEU A 267 15.70 -30.30 32.00
C LEU A 267 14.83 -29.04 31.84
N PRO A 268 13.57 -29.04 32.31
CA PRO A 268 12.85 -30.18 32.88
C PRO A 268 12.65 -31.31 31.84
N ALA A 269 12.71 -32.56 32.30
CA ALA A 269 12.61 -33.72 31.39
C ALA A 269 11.24 -33.85 30.70
N LYS A 270 10.20 -33.27 31.31
CA LYS A 270 8.87 -33.09 30.73
C LYS A 270 8.25 -31.79 31.24
N LEU A 271 7.48 -31.14 30.39
CA LEU A 271 6.62 -30.05 30.80
C LEU A 271 5.45 -30.57 31.65
N THR A 272 4.93 -29.71 32.51
CA THR A 272 3.86 -30.04 33.47
C THR A 272 2.91 -28.86 33.54
N ASP A 273 1.70 -29.08 34.05
CA ASP A 273 0.69 -28.04 34.31
C ASP A 273 1.26 -26.76 34.96
N ARG A 274 2.18 -26.91 35.92
CA ARG A 274 2.83 -25.77 36.60
C ARG A 274 3.70 -24.92 35.67
N HIS A 275 4.29 -25.53 34.64
CA HIS A 275 5.11 -24.84 33.67
C HIS A 275 4.27 -24.02 32.70
N TYR A 276 3.15 -24.60 32.22
CA TYR A 276 2.16 -23.91 31.40
C TYR A 276 1.55 -22.73 32.18
N ALA A 277 1.14 -22.96 33.43
CA ALA A 277 0.64 -21.92 34.34
C ALA A 277 1.66 -20.78 34.54
N PHE A 278 2.95 -21.12 34.66
CA PHE A 278 4.01 -20.11 34.81
C PHE A 278 4.16 -19.26 33.54
N ALA A 279 4.22 -19.87 32.36
CA ALA A 279 4.32 -19.14 31.09
C ALA A 279 3.11 -18.22 30.88
N VAL A 280 1.89 -18.71 31.12
CA VAL A 280 0.67 -17.88 31.08
C VAL A 280 0.74 -16.74 32.08
N ARG A 281 1.26 -16.98 33.30
CA ARG A 281 1.40 -15.90 34.28
C ARG A 281 2.36 -14.80 33.80
N VAL A 282 3.45 -15.15 33.12
CA VAL A 282 4.36 -14.16 32.51
C VAL A 282 3.63 -13.32 31.46
N ILE A 283 2.80 -13.95 30.62
CA ILE A 283 2.00 -13.26 29.59
C ILE A 283 0.93 -12.35 30.22
N ALA A 284 0.24 -12.83 31.27
CA ALA A 284 -0.76 -12.05 31.99
C ALA A 284 -0.16 -10.81 32.67
N GLU A 285 1.02 -10.95 33.28
CA GLU A 285 1.74 -9.82 33.86
C GLU A 285 2.19 -8.82 32.77
N ALA A 286 2.52 -9.31 31.57
CA ALA A 286 2.89 -8.46 30.44
C ALA A 286 1.68 -7.65 29.93
N ARG A 287 0.51 -8.28 29.81
CA ARG A 287 -0.75 -7.57 29.55
C ARG A 287 -0.96 -6.46 30.57
N ASP A 288 -0.81 -6.76 31.86
CA ASP A 288 -1.08 -5.78 32.92
C ASP A 288 -0.08 -4.61 32.86
N ALA A 289 1.20 -4.88 32.60
CA ALA A 289 2.21 -3.85 32.37
C ALA A 289 1.96 -3.00 31.10
N PHE A 290 1.41 -3.61 30.05
CA PHE A 290 0.97 -2.88 28.84
C PHE A 290 -0.21 -1.98 29.14
N LEU A 291 -1.27 -2.49 29.78
CA LEU A 291 -2.47 -1.72 30.12
C LEU A 291 -2.20 -0.62 31.15
N GLN A 292 -1.16 -0.77 31.99
CA GLN A 292 -0.70 0.30 32.86
C GLN A 292 -0.13 1.49 32.07
N GLN A 293 0.53 1.24 30.94
CA GLN A 293 1.07 2.28 30.05
C GLN A 293 0.01 2.81 29.08
N TYR A 294 -0.86 1.94 28.59
CA TYR A 294 -1.94 2.26 27.64
C TYR A 294 -3.30 1.78 28.19
N PRO A 295 -3.95 2.56 29.07
CA PRO A 295 -5.19 2.14 29.72
C PRO A 295 -6.37 1.88 28.77
N ALA A 296 -6.36 2.50 27.57
CA ALA A 296 -7.34 2.28 26.51
C ALA A 296 -6.93 1.19 25.51
N GLY A 297 -5.70 0.67 25.63
CA GLY A 297 -5.15 -0.30 24.71
C GLY A 297 -5.82 -1.67 24.83
N GLN A 298 -5.62 -2.49 23.80
CA GLN A 298 -6.06 -3.89 23.82
C GLN A 298 -4.87 -4.83 23.70
N PHE A 299 -4.92 -5.96 24.38
CA PHE A 299 -3.85 -6.95 24.38
C PHE A 299 -4.42 -8.32 23.97
N TYR A 300 -3.81 -8.94 22.97
CA TYR A 300 -4.19 -10.23 22.43
C TYR A 300 -3.00 -11.19 22.46
N VAL A 301 -3.29 -12.46 22.75
CA VAL A 301 -2.37 -13.56 22.51
C VAL A 301 -2.80 -14.23 21.21
N LEU A 302 -1.94 -14.19 20.21
CA LEU A 302 -2.13 -14.86 18.94
C LEU A 302 -1.46 -16.22 19.03
N ILE A 303 -2.25 -17.30 19.01
CA ILE A 303 -1.74 -18.66 18.86
C ILE A 303 -1.45 -18.83 17.37
N TYR A 304 -0.17 -18.76 17.03
CA TYR A 304 0.24 -18.86 15.64
C TYR A 304 0.20 -20.32 15.20
N PRO A 305 -0.26 -20.65 13.98
CA PRO A 305 -0.24 -22.03 13.50
C PRO A 305 1.17 -22.62 13.56
N ASP A 306 1.33 -23.70 14.33
CA ASP A 306 2.58 -24.42 14.59
C ASP A 306 2.26 -25.94 14.66
N GLU A 307 3.26 -26.81 14.61
CA GLU A 307 3.05 -28.28 14.62
C GLU A 307 2.84 -28.87 16.03
N GLY A 308 2.66 -28.03 17.05
CA GLY A 308 2.70 -28.43 18.46
C GLY A 308 1.35 -28.40 19.18
N ASP A 309 1.21 -29.24 20.22
CA ASP A 309 -0.04 -29.43 20.96
C ASP A 309 -0.12 -28.63 22.28
N TYR A 310 0.84 -27.75 22.61
CA TYR A 310 0.90 -27.13 23.95
C TYR A 310 -0.22 -26.14 24.24
N PHE A 311 -0.90 -25.64 23.20
CA PHE A 311 -2.03 -24.76 23.38
C PHE A 311 -3.15 -25.42 24.20
N GLU A 312 -3.47 -26.69 23.97
CA GLU A 312 -4.52 -27.40 24.71
C GLU A 312 -4.22 -27.46 26.22
N ASP A 313 -2.95 -27.68 26.58
CA ASP A 313 -2.49 -27.71 27.98
C ASP A 313 -2.46 -26.30 28.62
N MET A 314 -2.30 -25.24 27.82
CA MET A 314 -2.28 -23.85 28.28
C MET A 314 -3.67 -23.22 28.37
N GLN A 315 -4.64 -23.70 27.58
CA GLN A 315 -5.97 -23.13 27.46
C GLN A 315 -6.66 -22.88 28.81
N PRO A 316 -6.67 -23.82 29.78
CA PRO A 316 -7.32 -23.58 31.08
C PRO A 316 -6.70 -22.42 31.87
N HIS A 317 -5.38 -22.21 31.72
CA HIS A 317 -4.66 -21.13 32.41
C HIS A 317 -4.88 -19.80 31.70
N LEU A 318 -4.93 -19.78 30.37
CA LEU A 318 -5.23 -18.59 29.55
C LEU A 318 -6.62 -18.04 29.88
N ASP A 319 -7.61 -18.94 29.96
CA ASP A 319 -8.99 -18.62 30.35
C ASP A 319 -9.06 -18.08 31.78
N ALA A 320 -8.40 -18.77 32.74
CA ALA A 320 -8.36 -18.34 34.13
C ALA A 320 -7.69 -16.97 34.32
N ALA A 321 -6.72 -16.62 33.46
CA ALA A 321 -6.06 -15.33 33.46
C ALA A 321 -6.90 -14.22 32.78
N GLY A 322 -7.97 -14.56 32.05
CA GLY A 322 -8.79 -13.61 31.30
C GLY A 322 -8.03 -12.94 30.15
N LEU A 323 -7.14 -13.69 29.47
CA LEU A 323 -6.43 -13.21 28.29
C LEU A 323 -7.34 -13.30 27.07
N LYS A 324 -7.28 -12.30 26.17
CA LYS A 324 -7.96 -12.37 24.88
C LYS A 324 -7.12 -13.22 23.93
N ILE A 325 -7.70 -14.30 23.42
CA ILE A 325 -6.99 -15.27 22.58
C ILE A 325 -7.51 -15.17 21.14
N LEU A 326 -6.59 -15.10 20.18
CA LEU A 326 -6.82 -15.30 18.76
C LEU A 326 -6.21 -16.65 18.41
N ASN A 327 -7.04 -17.69 18.29
CA ASN A 327 -6.56 -19.05 18.09
C ASN A 327 -6.52 -19.41 16.60
N TYR A 328 -5.34 -19.37 16.00
CA TYR A 328 -5.16 -19.64 14.56
C TYR A 328 -4.45 -20.97 14.30
N ASP A 329 -4.40 -21.85 15.29
CA ASP A 329 -3.74 -23.16 15.20
C ASP A 329 -4.27 -23.98 14.01
N GLU A 330 -5.59 -23.97 13.78
CA GLU A 330 -6.23 -24.67 12.66
C GLU A 330 -6.39 -23.81 11.38
N LEU A 331 -5.92 -22.55 11.37
CA LEU A 331 -6.16 -21.62 10.26
C LEU A 331 -5.45 -22.07 8.98
N ILE A 332 -4.18 -22.46 9.11
CA ILE A 332 -3.35 -22.96 8.02
C ILE A 332 -2.44 -24.07 8.53
N LYS A 333 -2.06 -24.99 7.63
CA LYS A 333 -0.99 -25.95 7.90
C LYS A 333 0.30 -25.45 7.29
N LEU A 334 1.33 -25.28 8.10
CA LEU A 334 2.66 -24.90 7.65
C LEU A 334 3.30 -26.08 6.91
N ASP A 335 3.07 -26.16 5.60
CA ASP A 335 3.60 -27.22 4.74
C ASP A 335 4.45 -26.62 3.61
N PRO A 336 5.73 -27.02 3.49
CA PRO A 336 6.60 -26.53 2.43
C PRO A 336 6.15 -26.95 1.03
N ASN A 337 5.38 -28.05 0.87
CA ASN A 337 4.90 -28.51 -0.44
C ASN A 337 3.84 -27.58 -1.06
N ILE A 338 3.17 -26.77 -0.24
CA ILE A 338 2.18 -25.77 -0.68
C ILE A 338 2.70 -24.32 -0.52
N GLY A 339 3.98 -24.16 -0.17
CA GLY A 339 4.65 -22.87 -0.04
C GLY A 339 4.20 -22.04 1.15
N LEU A 340 3.70 -22.65 2.23
CA LEU A 340 3.33 -21.96 3.47
C LEU A 340 4.40 -22.07 4.56
N SER A 341 5.37 -22.95 4.38
CA SER A 341 6.57 -23.05 5.22
C SER A 341 7.83 -23.03 4.36
N ILE A 342 8.91 -22.47 4.88
CA ILE A 342 10.22 -22.43 4.23
C ILE A 342 10.79 -23.86 4.23
N ALA A 343 11.02 -24.41 3.03
CA ALA A 343 11.50 -25.77 2.86
C ALA A 343 12.88 -25.97 3.53
N GLY A 344 13.00 -27.00 4.38
CA GLY A 344 14.23 -27.32 5.10
C GLY A 344 14.50 -26.50 6.36
N ASP A 345 13.61 -25.55 6.69
CA ASP A 345 13.74 -24.66 7.84
C ASP A 345 12.51 -24.67 8.75
N GLY A 346 11.30 -24.70 8.18
CA GLY A 346 10.04 -24.82 8.93
C GLY A 346 9.35 -23.50 9.24
N HIS A 347 10.03 -22.34 9.18
CA HIS A 347 9.39 -21.05 9.45
C HIS A 347 8.31 -20.69 8.41
N PRO A 348 7.32 -19.86 8.76
CA PRO A 348 6.29 -19.42 7.82
C PRO A 348 6.87 -18.63 6.65
N THR A 349 6.26 -18.75 5.47
CA THR A 349 6.57 -17.88 4.32
C THR A 349 5.82 -16.55 4.41
N GLY A 350 6.19 -15.55 3.59
CA GLY A 350 5.42 -14.30 3.45
C GLY A 350 3.96 -14.55 3.08
N LYS A 351 3.68 -15.58 2.25
CA LYS A 351 2.31 -16.01 1.92
C LYS A 351 1.54 -16.51 3.15
N ALA A 352 2.17 -17.26 4.03
CA ALA A 352 1.53 -17.69 5.28
C ALA A 352 1.23 -16.49 6.19
N HIS A 353 2.16 -15.54 6.30
CA HIS A 353 1.94 -14.30 7.05
C HIS A 353 0.85 -13.43 6.44
N GLN A 354 0.69 -13.39 5.12
CA GLN A 354 -0.41 -12.69 4.47
C GLN A 354 -1.77 -13.25 4.92
N ILE A 355 -1.96 -14.57 4.87
CA ILE A 355 -3.21 -15.23 5.28
C ILE A 355 -3.51 -14.94 6.75
N VAL A 356 -2.49 -15.06 7.62
CA VAL A 356 -2.62 -14.73 9.04
C VAL A 356 -2.93 -13.24 9.25
N ALA A 357 -2.33 -12.34 8.46
CA ALA A 357 -2.59 -10.90 8.54
C ALA A 357 -4.03 -10.56 8.16
N GLU A 358 -4.54 -11.10 7.05
CA GLU A 358 -5.92 -10.90 6.60
C GLU A 358 -6.92 -11.34 7.67
N HIS A 359 -6.71 -12.53 8.24
CA HIS A 359 -7.56 -13.05 9.31
C HIS A 359 -7.44 -12.24 10.60
N LEU A 360 -6.21 -11.86 11.00
CA LEU A 360 -5.94 -10.99 12.15
C LEU A 360 -6.62 -9.64 12.06
N VAL A 361 -6.53 -9.01 10.89
CA VAL A 361 -7.12 -7.70 10.64
C VAL A 361 -8.65 -7.76 10.68
N SER A 362 -9.24 -8.84 10.15
CA SER A 362 -10.67 -9.12 10.24
C SER A 362 -11.13 -9.33 11.68
N ASP A 363 -10.48 -10.21 12.45
CA ASP A 363 -10.88 -10.54 13.82
C ASP A 363 -10.74 -9.37 14.79
N LEU A 364 -9.75 -8.53 14.56
CA LEU A 364 -9.55 -7.30 15.33
C LEU A 364 -10.48 -6.16 14.88
N ASP A 365 -11.19 -6.31 13.76
CA ASP A 365 -12.00 -5.25 13.12
C ASP A 365 -11.20 -3.95 12.91
N ILE A 366 -9.95 -4.10 12.47
CA ILE A 366 -9.00 -2.99 12.24
C ILE A 366 -8.65 -2.78 10.78
N GLY A 367 -9.21 -3.61 9.91
CA GLY A 367 -8.98 -3.49 8.47
C GLY A 367 -9.49 -2.16 7.96
N ALA A 368 -9.00 -1.79 6.79
CA ALA A 368 -9.94 -1.22 5.85
C ALA A 368 -11.11 -2.23 5.79
N HIS A 369 -12.29 -1.87 6.30
CA HIS A 369 -13.52 -2.61 5.95
C HIS A 369 -13.43 -2.93 4.45
N PRO A 370 -13.86 -4.12 3.97
CA PRO A 370 -13.81 -4.41 2.53
C PRO A 370 -14.33 -3.16 1.86
N LEU A 371 -13.45 -2.48 1.10
CA LEU A 371 -13.80 -1.20 0.51
C LEU A 371 -15.16 -1.46 -0.11
N ALA A 372 -16.19 -0.71 0.31
CA ALA A 372 -17.42 -0.72 -0.45
C ALA A 372 -16.98 -0.64 -1.91
N ALA A 373 -17.43 -1.60 -2.74
CA ALA A 373 -16.85 -1.83 -4.06
C ALA A 373 -16.57 -0.47 -4.70
N PRO A 374 -15.31 -0.19 -5.10
CA PRO A 374 -14.89 1.16 -5.42
C PRO A 374 -15.84 1.76 -6.44
N ASP A 375 -16.26 3.01 -6.22
CA ASP A 375 -17.37 3.61 -6.96
C ASP A 375 -17.09 3.58 -8.47
N PRO A 376 -17.89 2.84 -9.27
CA PRO A 376 -17.59 2.56 -10.68
C PRO A 376 -17.74 3.78 -11.59
N ARG A 377 -17.99 4.96 -11.02
CA ARG A 377 -17.97 6.23 -11.74
C ARG A 377 -16.56 6.78 -11.93
N PHE A 378 -15.59 6.31 -11.14
CA PHE A 378 -14.20 6.77 -11.17
C PHE A 378 -13.31 5.70 -11.78
N GLY A 379 -12.80 5.97 -12.98
CA GLY A 379 -12.04 5.00 -13.76
C GLY A 379 -10.58 5.36 -13.92
N LEU A 380 -9.76 4.33 -14.12
CA LEU A 380 -8.36 4.50 -14.48
C LEU A 380 -7.99 3.51 -15.59
N VAL A 381 -7.38 4.02 -16.67
CA VAL A 381 -6.95 3.17 -17.79
C VAL A 381 -5.77 2.30 -17.37
N GLN A 382 -5.86 1.00 -17.67
CA GLN A 382 -4.81 -0.01 -17.48
C GLN A 382 -4.39 -0.19 -16.00
N THR A 383 -5.35 -0.47 -15.12
CA THR A 383 -5.07 -0.77 -13.70
C THR A 383 -4.15 -1.98 -13.52
N TYR A 384 -4.18 -2.91 -14.48
CA TYR A 384 -3.34 -4.10 -14.49
C TYR A 384 -1.83 -3.83 -14.59
N ASP A 385 -1.41 -2.59 -14.88
CA ASP A 385 0.02 -2.22 -14.85
C ASP A 385 0.57 -2.11 -13.41
N ASP A 386 -0.31 -1.82 -12.42
CA ASP A 386 0.03 -1.77 -11.00
C ASP A 386 -1.24 -1.87 -10.11
N PHE A 387 -1.60 -3.09 -9.69
CA PHE A 387 -2.84 -3.34 -8.95
C PHE A 387 -2.88 -2.67 -7.57
N ASP A 388 -1.75 -2.66 -6.85
CA ASP A 388 -1.66 -2.05 -5.52
C ASP A 388 -1.90 -0.55 -5.61
N ALA A 389 -1.30 0.11 -6.60
CA ALA A 389 -1.54 1.52 -6.87
C ALA A 389 -2.99 1.80 -7.28
N ALA A 390 -3.60 0.93 -8.11
CA ALA A 390 -5.00 1.07 -8.50
C ALA A 390 -5.97 0.93 -7.32
N GLU A 391 -5.68 0.02 -6.39
CA GLU A 391 -6.44 -0.17 -5.16
C GLU A 391 -6.28 1.01 -4.20
N GLU A 392 -5.06 1.50 -3.99
CA GLU A 392 -4.81 2.69 -3.16
C GLU A 392 -5.51 3.94 -3.70
N LEU A 393 -5.61 4.06 -5.02
CA LEU A 393 -6.30 5.15 -5.70
C LEU A 393 -7.83 5.00 -5.65
N GLY A 394 -8.37 3.85 -5.23
CA GLY A 394 -9.80 3.60 -5.21
C GLY A 394 -10.45 3.63 -6.60
N ALA A 395 -9.71 3.24 -7.65
CA ALA A 395 -10.29 3.16 -8.99
C ALA A 395 -11.45 2.15 -8.99
N GLY A 396 -12.63 2.55 -9.45
CA GLY A 396 -13.84 1.71 -9.47
C GLY A 396 -14.02 0.92 -10.76
N PHE A 397 -13.40 1.35 -11.85
CA PHE A 397 -13.38 0.58 -13.09
C PHE A 397 -12.11 0.76 -13.90
N THR A 398 -11.82 -0.23 -14.73
CA THR A 398 -10.78 -0.14 -15.76
C THR A 398 -11.32 -0.48 -17.14
N ARG A 399 -10.59 -0.05 -18.17
CA ARG A 399 -10.87 -0.35 -19.57
C ARG A 399 -9.70 -1.11 -20.16
N ILE A 400 -9.98 -2.30 -20.69
CA ILE A 400 -8.98 -3.17 -21.33
C ILE A 400 -9.21 -3.19 -22.84
N LYS A 401 -8.12 -3.17 -23.62
CA LYS A 401 -8.18 -3.28 -25.07
C LYS A 401 -8.13 -4.75 -25.46
N LEU A 402 -9.07 -5.21 -26.28
CA LEU A 402 -9.14 -6.59 -26.79
C LEU A 402 -8.96 -6.54 -28.30
N TYR A 403 -7.79 -6.97 -28.76
CA TYR A 403 -7.38 -6.90 -30.17
C TYR A 403 -7.83 -8.16 -30.91
N TRP A 404 -8.78 -8.03 -31.83
CA TRP A 404 -9.29 -9.17 -32.59
C TRP A 404 -8.19 -9.82 -33.42
N ASP A 405 -7.31 -9.04 -34.04
CA ASP A 405 -6.20 -9.56 -34.84
C ASP A 405 -5.08 -10.23 -34.02
N VAL A 406 -5.05 -10.04 -32.70
CA VAL A 406 -4.19 -10.81 -31.78
C VAL A 406 -4.90 -12.09 -31.33
N ILE A 407 -6.20 -12.00 -31.03
CA ILE A 407 -7.00 -13.14 -30.55
C ILE A 407 -7.30 -14.14 -31.68
N GLN A 408 -7.50 -13.68 -32.91
CA GLN A 408 -7.73 -14.52 -34.09
C GLN A 408 -6.83 -14.11 -35.28
N PRO A 409 -5.52 -14.38 -35.23
CA PRO A 409 -4.58 -13.85 -36.21
C PRO A 409 -4.67 -14.52 -37.58
N ASN A 410 -4.90 -15.85 -37.63
CA ASN A 410 -4.72 -16.63 -38.87
C ASN A 410 -6.01 -17.15 -39.51
N GLY A 411 -7.15 -17.08 -38.83
CA GLY A 411 -8.42 -17.56 -39.36
C GLY A 411 -9.53 -17.68 -38.30
N PRO A 412 -10.76 -18.03 -38.71
CA PRO A 412 -11.91 -18.08 -37.82
C PRO A 412 -11.81 -19.14 -36.71
N ASP A 413 -11.00 -20.19 -36.91
CA ASP A 413 -10.81 -21.27 -35.92
C ASP A 413 -9.57 -21.07 -35.03
N ASP A 414 -8.76 -20.04 -35.27
CA ASP A 414 -7.48 -19.83 -34.57
C ASP A 414 -7.64 -18.91 -33.36
N TRP A 415 -8.14 -19.43 -32.23
CA TRP A 415 -8.32 -18.64 -31.00
C TRP A 415 -7.05 -18.64 -30.13
N LYS A 416 -6.48 -17.46 -29.88
CA LYS A 416 -5.32 -17.21 -29.02
C LYS A 416 -5.72 -16.49 -27.73
N PRO A 417 -4.89 -16.55 -26.66
CA PRO A 417 -5.07 -15.67 -25.51
C PRO A 417 -5.10 -14.20 -25.93
N SER A 418 -5.94 -13.41 -25.25
CA SER A 418 -6.01 -11.96 -25.43
C SER A 418 -4.70 -11.27 -25.04
N ASN A 419 -4.52 -10.07 -25.57
CA ASN A 419 -3.40 -9.19 -25.20
C ASN A 419 -3.50 -8.67 -23.75
N VAL A 420 -4.61 -8.90 -23.05
CA VAL A 420 -4.78 -8.70 -21.60
C VAL A 420 -5.20 -10.05 -21.02
N PRO A 421 -4.27 -10.86 -20.46
CA PRO A 421 -4.56 -12.21 -20.01
C PRO A 421 -5.64 -12.26 -18.93
N ASP A 422 -6.47 -13.31 -18.96
CA ASP A 422 -7.59 -13.51 -18.03
C ASP A 422 -7.24 -13.38 -16.53
N PRO A 423 -6.07 -13.83 -16.03
CA PRO A 423 -5.70 -13.61 -14.63
C PRO A 423 -5.61 -12.14 -14.21
N LEU A 424 -5.31 -11.22 -15.13
CA LEU A 424 -5.30 -9.78 -14.83
C LEU A 424 -6.72 -9.24 -14.71
N VAL A 425 -7.64 -9.73 -15.54
CA VAL A 425 -9.08 -9.42 -15.45
C VAL A 425 -9.64 -9.92 -14.11
N ASP A 426 -9.29 -11.15 -13.73
CA ASP A 426 -9.74 -11.74 -12.47
C ASP A 426 -9.21 -10.98 -11.24
N ALA A 427 -7.99 -10.41 -11.31
CA ALA A 427 -7.44 -9.58 -10.25
C ALA A 427 -8.20 -8.25 -10.06
N ASP A 428 -8.60 -7.59 -11.15
CA ASP A 428 -9.45 -6.39 -11.05
C ASP A 428 -10.83 -6.71 -10.47
N LEU A 429 -11.45 -7.82 -10.91
CA LEU A 429 -12.73 -8.26 -10.37
C LEU A 429 -12.64 -8.63 -8.88
N ALA A 430 -11.56 -9.28 -8.45
CA ALA A 430 -11.32 -9.62 -7.05
C ALA A 430 -11.15 -8.37 -6.17
N ALA A 431 -10.64 -7.27 -6.73
CA ALA A 431 -10.55 -5.97 -6.07
C ALA A 431 -11.87 -5.16 -6.13
N GLY A 432 -12.96 -5.76 -6.60
CA GLY A 432 -14.27 -5.11 -6.73
C GLY A 432 -14.37 -4.09 -7.87
N ARG A 433 -13.39 -4.06 -8.78
CA ARG A 433 -13.39 -3.15 -9.94
C ARG A 433 -14.19 -3.73 -11.09
N GLU A 434 -14.99 -2.88 -11.74
CA GLU A 434 -15.61 -3.25 -13.00
C GLU A 434 -14.59 -3.23 -14.14
N VAL A 435 -14.69 -4.20 -15.05
CA VAL A 435 -13.85 -4.28 -16.25
C VAL A 435 -14.70 -3.95 -17.48
N VAL A 436 -14.24 -3.00 -18.28
CA VAL A 436 -14.86 -2.57 -19.54
C VAL A 436 -14.02 -3.08 -20.72
N GLY A 437 -14.62 -3.88 -21.60
CA GLY A 437 -13.95 -4.42 -22.79
C GLY A 437 -14.07 -3.48 -24.00
N LEU A 438 -12.94 -2.96 -24.48
CA LEU A 438 -12.86 -2.24 -25.76
C LEU A 438 -12.46 -3.20 -26.88
N ILE A 439 -13.39 -3.50 -27.80
CA ILE A 439 -13.14 -4.42 -28.92
C ILE A 439 -12.71 -3.63 -30.15
N VAL A 440 -11.50 -3.89 -30.65
CA VAL A 440 -10.89 -3.17 -31.77
C VAL A 440 -10.06 -4.09 -32.67
N ARG A 441 -9.66 -3.53 -33.81
CA ARG A 441 -8.81 -4.10 -34.85
C ARG A 441 -9.47 -5.21 -35.68
N THR A 442 -9.06 -5.32 -36.93
CA THR A 442 -9.54 -6.30 -37.91
C THR A 442 -8.37 -7.18 -38.37
N PRO A 443 -8.44 -8.51 -38.21
CA PRO A 443 -7.41 -9.39 -38.77
C PRO A 443 -7.46 -9.38 -40.30
N ALA A 444 -6.29 -9.56 -40.92
CA ALA A 444 -6.15 -9.53 -42.37
C ALA A 444 -7.07 -10.51 -43.12
N TRP A 445 -7.39 -11.67 -42.53
CA TRP A 445 -8.28 -12.65 -43.14
C TRP A 445 -9.77 -12.27 -43.09
N ALA A 446 -10.16 -11.36 -42.21
CA ALA A 446 -11.56 -11.02 -41.92
C ALA A 446 -11.99 -9.69 -42.54
N GLN A 447 -11.26 -9.16 -43.52
CA GLN A 447 -11.60 -7.90 -44.16
C GLN A 447 -12.84 -8.04 -45.05
N ALA A 448 -13.69 -7.01 -45.07
CA ALA A 448 -14.86 -6.97 -45.94
C ALA A 448 -14.44 -7.01 -47.42
N PRO A 449 -14.79 -8.07 -48.18
CA PRO A 449 -14.41 -8.18 -49.57
C PRO A 449 -15.03 -7.06 -50.42
N GLY A 450 -14.19 -6.33 -51.15
CA GLY A 450 -14.65 -5.28 -52.08
C GLY A 450 -15.14 -3.99 -51.41
N ASN A 451 -14.95 -3.82 -50.10
CA ASN A 451 -15.22 -2.54 -49.45
C ASN A 451 -14.22 -1.48 -49.94
N PRO A 452 -14.66 -0.30 -50.41
CA PRO A 452 -13.77 0.74 -50.95
C PRO A 452 -12.83 1.36 -49.93
N ALA A 453 -13.10 1.21 -48.63
CA ALA A 453 -12.23 1.68 -47.55
C ALA A 453 -11.02 0.77 -47.29
N ASN A 454 -11.04 -0.46 -47.81
CA ASN A 454 -10.00 -1.46 -47.58
C ASN A 454 -9.02 -1.49 -48.76
N ASP A 455 -7.74 -1.72 -48.47
CA ASP A 455 -6.72 -2.05 -49.49
C ASP A 455 -6.35 -3.54 -49.37
N PRO A 456 -6.89 -4.42 -50.23
CA PRO A 456 -6.61 -5.85 -50.17
C PRO A 456 -5.13 -6.21 -50.38
N ALA A 457 -4.33 -5.31 -50.98
CA ALA A 457 -2.90 -5.54 -51.18
C ALA A 457 -2.08 -5.18 -49.93
N ASN A 458 -2.64 -4.40 -49.01
CA ASN A 458 -1.97 -3.93 -47.80
C ASN A 458 -2.95 -3.92 -46.61
N PRO A 459 -3.35 -5.11 -46.11
CA PRO A 459 -4.34 -5.22 -45.05
C PRO A 459 -3.89 -4.50 -43.78
N GLN A 460 -4.75 -3.65 -43.22
CA GLN A 460 -4.49 -2.89 -42.00
C GLN A 460 -5.44 -3.33 -40.86
N PRO A 461 -5.00 -3.23 -39.60
CA PRO A 461 -5.86 -3.48 -38.44
C PRO A 461 -7.08 -2.56 -38.37
N LYS A 462 -7.12 -1.45 -39.10
CA LYS A 462 -8.22 -0.47 -39.09
C LYS A 462 -9.26 -0.65 -40.21
N ASP A 463 -9.10 -1.71 -41.01
CA ASP A 463 -9.98 -1.99 -42.15
C ASP A 463 -11.38 -2.43 -41.70
N VAL A 464 -12.37 -2.18 -42.55
CA VAL A 464 -13.76 -2.59 -42.31
C VAL A 464 -13.84 -4.12 -42.38
N PRO A 465 -14.33 -4.80 -41.33
CA PRO A 465 -14.40 -6.25 -41.34
C PRO A 465 -15.61 -6.80 -42.09
N ASP A 466 -15.52 -8.05 -42.49
CA ASP A 466 -16.67 -8.86 -42.85
C ASP A 466 -17.59 -9.02 -41.62
N MET A 467 -18.88 -8.70 -41.79
CA MET A 467 -19.81 -8.63 -40.66
C MET A 467 -20.16 -10.01 -40.08
N ASP A 468 -20.12 -11.08 -40.90
CA ASP A 468 -20.37 -12.43 -40.40
C ASP A 468 -19.18 -12.91 -39.55
N ALA A 469 -17.95 -12.67 -40.02
CA ALA A 469 -16.74 -12.93 -39.25
C ALA A 469 -16.71 -12.12 -37.94
N TRP A 470 -17.04 -10.84 -38.00
CA TRP A 470 -17.10 -9.94 -36.84
C TRP A 470 -18.14 -10.42 -35.82
N GLY A 471 -19.35 -10.75 -36.26
CA GLY A 471 -20.41 -11.22 -35.38
C GLY A 471 -20.05 -12.53 -34.66
N ASN A 472 -19.41 -13.45 -35.37
CA ASN A 472 -18.93 -14.71 -34.80
C ASN A 472 -17.83 -14.48 -33.75
N PHE A 473 -16.87 -13.61 -34.04
CA PHE A 473 -15.83 -13.23 -33.09
C PHE A 473 -16.41 -12.61 -31.82
N VAL A 474 -17.26 -11.58 -31.95
CA VAL A 474 -17.90 -10.90 -30.82
C VAL A 474 -18.69 -11.89 -29.97
N ARG A 475 -19.46 -12.78 -30.60
CA ARG A 475 -20.21 -13.83 -29.89
C ARG A 475 -19.30 -14.76 -29.08
N GLN A 476 -18.16 -15.17 -29.65
CA GLN A 476 -17.22 -16.05 -28.96
C GLN A 476 -16.48 -15.32 -27.83
N LEU A 477 -16.11 -14.06 -28.04
CA LEU A 477 -15.44 -13.21 -27.05
C LEU A 477 -16.34 -12.97 -25.82
N VAL A 478 -17.59 -12.59 -26.04
CA VAL A 478 -18.54 -12.35 -24.94
C VAL A 478 -18.81 -13.63 -24.15
N LYS A 479 -18.85 -14.80 -24.82
CA LYS A 479 -18.95 -16.09 -24.13
C LYS A 479 -17.74 -16.41 -23.26
N GLN A 480 -16.53 -16.03 -23.68
CA GLN A 480 -15.32 -16.22 -22.89
C GLN A 480 -15.37 -15.41 -21.59
N TYR A 481 -15.91 -14.19 -21.65
CA TYR A 481 -16.02 -13.28 -20.52
C TYR A 481 -17.40 -13.25 -19.84
N ASP A 482 -18.23 -14.28 -20.06
CA ASP A 482 -19.55 -14.38 -19.45
C ASP A 482 -19.45 -14.39 -17.92
N GLY A 483 -20.27 -13.58 -17.26
CA GLY A 483 -20.21 -13.31 -15.82
C GLY A 483 -19.00 -12.51 -15.34
N LYS A 484 -18.12 -12.04 -16.24
CA LYS A 484 -16.93 -11.23 -15.92
C LYS A 484 -17.00 -9.81 -16.47
N ILE A 485 -17.33 -9.65 -17.75
CA ILE A 485 -17.39 -8.34 -18.42
C ILE A 485 -18.81 -8.09 -18.94
N HIS A 486 -19.43 -7.02 -18.46
CA HIS A 486 -20.77 -6.59 -18.87
C HIS A 486 -20.79 -5.25 -19.60
N HIS A 487 -19.65 -4.57 -19.77
CA HIS A 487 -19.58 -3.28 -20.47
C HIS A 487 -18.66 -3.40 -21.68
N TRP A 488 -19.20 -3.13 -22.87
CA TRP A 488 -18.51 -3.34 -24.14
C TRP A 488 -18.49 -2.05 -24.96
N ILE A 489 -17.30 -1.55 -25.28
CA ILE A 489 -17.11 -0.39 -26.16
C ILE A 489 -16.77 -0.91 -27.56
N ILE A 490 -17.50 -0.45 -28.56
CA ILE A 490 -17.31 -0.89 -29.95
C ILE A 490 -16.46 0.12 -30.70
N TRP A 491 -15.24 -0.29 -30.97
CA TRP A 491 -14.21 0.49 -31.66
C TRP A 491 -13.68 1.71 -30.88
N ASN A 492 -12.70 2.40 -31.46
CA ASN A 492 -12.07 3.59 -30.90
C ASN A 492 -12.05 4.72 -31.96
N GLU A 493 -12.29 5.97 -31.57
CA GLU A 493 -12.10 7.21 -32.36
C GLU A 493 -12.30 7.13 -33.88
N PRO A 494 -13.46 6.68 -34.39
CA PRO A 494 -13.73 6.60 -35.83
C PRO A 494 -13.92 7.98 -36.48
N ASP A 495 -14.02 9.05 -35.68
CA ASP A 495 -14.10 10.43 -36.14
C ASP A 495 -12.74 10.99 -36.59
N VAL A 496 -11.63 10.30 -36.29
CA VAL A 496 -10.29 10.59 -36.82
C VAL A 496 -10.19 10.09 -38.28
N TRP A 497 -10.75 10.89 -39.19
CA TRP A 497 -11.00 10.48 -40.58
C TRP A 497 -9.80 10.56 -41.53
N ASP A 498 -8.69 11.24 -41.16
CA ASP A 498 -7.47 11.26 -42.00
C ASP A 498 -6.72 9.93 -41.86
N PRO A 499 -6.67 9.07 -42.90
CA PRO A 499 -6.08 7.75 -42.81
C PRO A 499 -4.56 7.78 -42.57
N ASN A 500 -3.89 8.92 -42.77
CA ASN A 500 -2.45 9.05 -42.54
C ASN A 500 -2.12 9.56 -41.13
N HIS A 501 -3.12 9.99 -40.36
CA HIS A 501 -2.90 10.44 -39.00
C HIS A 501 -2.63 9.25 -38.08
N PRO A 502 -1.65 9.31 -37.15
CA PRO A 502 -1.34 8.20 -36.25
C PRO A 502 -2.49 7.79 -35.33
N GLY A 503 -3.40 8.72 -35.02
CA GLY A 503 -4.64 8.43 -34.28
C GLY A 503 -5.77 7.84 -35.12
N SER A 504 -5.59 7.65 -36.42
CA SER A 504 -6.63 7.06 -37.28
C SER A 504 -6.71 5.56 -37.04
N THR A 505 -7.83 5.14 -36.47
CA THR A 505 -8.07 3.75 -36.07
C THR A 505 -9.21 3.09 -36.84
N TRP A 506 -9.92 3.81 -37.71
CA TRP A 506 -11.01 3.29 -38.55
C TRP A 506 -10.93 3.84 -39.98
N ASN A 507 -11.01 2.96 -40.98
CA ASN A 507 -11.02 3.37 -42.39
C ASN A 507 -12.45 3.54 -42.96
N GLY A 508 -13.46 2.94 -42.33
CA GLY A 508 -14.82 2.87 -42.86
C GLY A 508 -15.62 4.18 -42.77
N SER A 509 -16.74 4.21 -43.48
CA SER A 509 -17.76 5.27 -43.36
C SER A 509 -18.55 5.17 -42.05
N GLU A 510 -19.39 6.15 -41.77
CA GLU A 510 -20.37 6.09 -40.68
C GLU A 510 -21.37 4.94 -40.88
N GLU A 511 -21.76 4.62 -42.12
CA GLU A 511 -22.60 3.45 -42.43
C GLU A 511 -21.88 2.12 -42.19
N ASP A 512 -20.55 2.05 -42.42
CA ASP A 512 -19.75 0.90 -42.05
C ASP A 512 -19.66 0.76 -40.53
N TYR A 513 -19.44 1.86 -39.81
CA TYR A 513 -19.40 1.86 -38.35
C TYR A 513 -20.76 1.44 -37.75
N PHE A 514 -21.87 1.93 -38.29
CA PHE A 514 -23.19 1.50 -37.85
C PHE A 514 -23.42 -0.01 -38.06
N ARG A 515 -22.98 -0.56 -39.20
CA ARG A 515 -23.05 -2.01 -39.45
C ARG A 515 -22.22 -2.81 -38.43
N LEU A 516 -21.02 -2.33 -38.11
CA LEU A 516 -20.15 -2.91 -37.08
C LEU A 516 -20.84 -2.91 -35.70
N LEU A 517 -21.35 -1.75 -35.28
CA LEU A 517 -22.05 -1.55 -34.01
C LEU A 517 -23.29 -2.44 -33.90
N LYS A 518 -24.18 -2.40 -34.90
CA LYS A 518 -25.41 -3.19 -34.95
C LYS A 518 -25.12 -4.68 -34.83
N THR A 519 -24.10 -5.16 -35.56
CA THR A 519 -23.69 -6.57 -35.55
C THR A 519 -23.13 -6.97 -34.19
N ALA A 520 -22.30 -6.12 -33.57
CA ALA A 520 -21.77 -6.37 -32.24
C ALA A 520 -22.91 -6.42 -31.20
N TRP A 521 -23.80 -5.43 -31.21
CA TRP A 521 -24.93 -5.36 -30.27
C TRP A 521 -25.80 -6.62 -30.32
N LEU A 522 -26.19 -7.06 -31.53
CA LEU A 522 -27.03 -8.25 -31.70
C LEU A 522 -26.35 -9.52 -31.17
N ASN A 523 -25.03 -9.65 -31.36
CA ASN A 523 -24.29 -10.82 -30.89
C ASN A 523 -24.01 -10.77 -29.37
N ILE A 524 -23.73 -9.60 -28.81
CA ILE A 524 -23.56 -9.38 -27.36
C ILE A 524 -24.87 -9.71 -26.64
N LYS A 525 -25.99 -9.08 -27.02
CA LYS A 525 -27.29 -9.28 -26.37
C LYS A 525 -27.83 -10.70 -26.53
N ALA A 526 -27.42 -11.43 -27.56
CA ALA A 526 -27.79 -12.83 -27.75
C ALA A 526 -27.02 -13.79 -26.81
N VAL A 527 -25.88 -13.38 -26.26
CA VAL A 527 -25.12 -14.15 -25.27
C VAL A 527 -25.49 -13.69 -23.87
N ASP A 528 -25.38 -12.39 -23.61
CA ASP A 528 -25.70 -11.75 -22.34
C ASP A 528 -26.65 -10.56 -22.56
N PRO A 529 -27.97 -10.73 -22.30
CA PRO A 529 -28.94 -9.63 -22.40
C PRO A 529 -28.71 -8.48 -21.42
N GLN A 530 -27.96 -8.69 -20.32
CA GLN A 530 -27.69 -7.67 -19.30
C GLN A 530 -26.51 -6.76 -19.67
N SER A 531 -25.61 -7.22 -20.54
CA SER A 531 -24.47 -6.45 -21.03
C SER A 531 -24.89 -5.09 -21.62
N LYS A 532 -24.08 -4.07 -21.40
CA LYS A 532 -24.18 -2.71 -21.92
C LYS A 532 -23.22 -2.49 -23.07
N VAL A 533 -23.71 -1.90 -24.15
CA VAL A 533 -22.94 -1.67 -25.38
C VAL A 533 -22.80 -0.18 -25.62
N TYR A 534 -21.58 0.32 -25.71
CA TYR A 534 -21.31 1.75 -25.87
C TYR A 534 -20.78 2.05 -27.27
N LEU A 535 -21.11 3.25 -27.75
CA LEU A 535 -20.44 3.83 -28.90
C LEU A 535 -18.94 3.99 -28.62
N SER A 536 -18.17 4.11 -29.69
CA SER A 536 -16.77 4.47 -29.61
C SER A 536 -16.59 5.78 -28.85
N GLY A 537 -15.41 5.95 -28.24
CA GLY A 537 -14.96 7.27 -27.80
C GLY A 537 -14.76 8.19 -29.00
N PHE A 538 -15.37 9.37 -28.97
CA PHE A 538 -15.20 10.42 -29.98
C PHE A 538 -14.25 11.51 -29.48
N THR A 539 -13.46 12.08 -30.38
CA THR A 539 -12.47 13.12 -30.09
C THR A 539 -13.03 14.55 -30.14
N TYR A 540 -14.20 14.75 -30.78
CA TYR A 540 -14.87 16.04 -31.05
C TYR A 540 -14.12 16.98 -32.02
N TRP A 541 -12.82 17.17 -31.83
CA TRP A 541 -12.03 18.21 -32.50
C TRP A 541 -11.85 18.01 -34.01
N TRP A 542 -11.86 16.77 -34.49
CA TRP A 542 -11.70 16.48 -35.93
C TRP A 542 -12.85 16.98 -36.78
N ASP A 543 -14.05 17.06 -36.22
CA ASP A 543 -15.18 17.66 -36.93
C ASP A 543 -15.21 19.18 -36.72
N GLU A 544 -14.98 19.66 -35.49
CA GLU A 544 -14.98 21.10 -35.17
C GLU A 544 -13.91 21.88 -35.97
N GLU A 545 -12.65 21.42 -35.98
CA GLU A 545 -11.55 22.12 -36.64
C GLU A 545 -11.69 22.14 -38.18
N TYR A 546 -12.55 21.28 -38.73
CA TYR A 546 -12.76 21.11 -40.17
C TYR A 546 -14.16 21.52 -40.62
N ASP A 547 -14.94 22.22 -39.78
CA ASP A 547 -16.29 22.70 -40.09
C ASP A 547 -17.24 21.58 -40.56
N ARG A 548 -17.13 20.42 -39.92
CA ARG A 548 -17.98 19.26 -40.16
C ARG A 548 -19.04 19.17 -39.06
N GLU A 549 -20.22 18.66 -39.43
CA GLU A 549 -21.20 18.28 -38.43
C GLU A 549 -20.63 17.15 -37.55
N GLN A 550 -20.73 17.33 -36.23
CA GLN A 550 -20.25 16.38 -35.21
C GLN A 550 -20.66 14.93 -35.52
N TYR A 551 -19.69 14.01 -35.43
CA TYR A 551 -19.81 12.59 -35.78
C TYR A 551 -21.03 11.93 -35.15
N LEU A 552 -21.27 12.19 -33.85
CA LEU A 552 -22.44 11.68 -33.13
C LEU A 552 -23.75 12.05 -33.84
N SER A 553 -23.92 13.30 -34.28
CA SER A 553 -25.15 13.72 -34.97
C SER A 553 -25.30 12.99 -36.31
N ARG A 554 -24.22 12.85 -37.08
CA ARG A 554 -24.24 12.15 -38.38
C ARG A 554 -24.54 10.66 -38.21
N LEU A 555 -23.93 10.01 -37.22
CA LEU A 555 -24.20 8.62 -36.89
C LEU A 555 -25.65 8.40 -36.42
N LEU A 556 -26.21 9.28 -35.58
CA LEU A 556 -27.59 9.16 -35.12
C LEU A 556 -28.61 9.27 -36.26
N LYS A 557 -28.34 10.07 -37.30
CA LYS A 557 -29.19 10.11 -38.51
C LYS A 557 -29.26 8.75 -39.20
N ILE A 558 -28.13 8.03 -39.26
CA ILE A 558 -28.04 6.69 -39.85
C ILE A 558 -28.75 5.67 -38.96
N ILE A 559 -28.50 5.68 -37.64
CA ILE A 559 -29.12 4.76 -36.69
C ILE A 559 -30.65 4.88 -36.71
N ILE A 560 -31.19 6.11 -36.67
CA ILE A 560 -32.65 6.34 -36.61
C ILE A 560 -33.34 6.00 -37.93
N ALA A 561 -32.62 6.05 -39.05
CA ALA A 561 -33.15 5.62 -40.34
C ALA A 561 -33.37 4.09 -40.41
N ASP A 562 -32.75 3.30 -39.53
CA ASP A 562 -32.97 1.85 -39.45
C ASP A 562 -34.35 1.55 -38.82
N PRO A 563 -35.27 0.87 -39.54
CA PRO A 563 -36.63 0.62 -39.07
C PRO A 563 -36.71 -0.31 -37.85
N GLN A 564 -35.64 -1.03 -37.54
CA GLN A 564 -35.53 -1.92 -36.38
C GLN A 564 -34.84 -1.24 -35.18
N ALA A 565 -34.32 -0.02 -35.32
CA ALA A 565 -33.55 0.63 -34.27
C ALA A 565 -34.32 0.76 -32.96
N ALA A 566 -35.53 1.31 -32.98
CA ALA A 566 -36.33 1.51 -31.76
C ALA A 566 -36.64 0.19 -31.03
N ALA A 567 -36.84 -0.91 -31.75
CA ALA A 567 -37.10 -2.23 -31.16
C ALA A 567 -35.85 -2.85 -30.52
N ASN A 568 -34.65 -2.41 -30.91
CA ASN A 568 -33.36 -2.86 -30.42
C ASN A 568 -32.64 -1.77 -29.61
N ASP A 569 -33.40 -0.86 -29.00
CA ASP A 569 -32.90 0.25 -28.19
C ASP A 569 -31.78 1.06 -28.89
N TYR A 570 -31.92 1.24 -30.19
CA TYR A 570 -31.00 1.97 -31.07
C TYR A 570 -29.57 1.38 -31.13
N TYR A 571 -29.38 0.15 -30.67
CA TYR A 571 -28.13 -0.62 -30.70
C TYR A 571 -26.98 -0.06 -29.83
N PHE A 572 -27.26 0.83 -28.87
CA PHE A 572 -26.27 1.28 -27.88
C PHE A 572 -26.93 1.76 -26.59
N ASP A 573 -26.23 1.65 -25.46
CA ASP A 573 -26.63 2.06 -24.12
C ASP A 573 -26.04 3.44 -23.74
N GLY A 574 -24.90 3.85 -24.33
CA GLY A 574 -24.31 5.17 -24.08
C GLY A 574 -23.30 5.67 -25.13
N ALA A 575 -23.05 6.97 -25.10
CA ALA A 575 -22.05 7.67 -25.92
C ALA A 575 -20.81 8.01 -25.08
N ILE A 576 -19.65 8.05 -25.74
CA ILE A 576 -18.35 8.19 -25.08
C ILE A 576 -17.54 9.30 -25.75
N TYR A 577 -16.81 10.08 -24.95
CA TYR A 577 -15.89 11.12 -25.44
C TYR A 577 -14.49 10.98 -24.83
N HIS A 578 -13.49 11.35 -25.63
CA HIS A 578 -12.07 11.44 -25.26
C HIS A 578 -11.66 12.91 -25.32
N LEU A 579 -11.57 13.58 -24.16
CA LEU A 579 -11.35 15.03 -24.09
C LEU A 579 -10.24 15.35 -23.10
N TYR A 580 -9.31 16.23 -23.47
CA TYR A 580 -8.08 16.49 -22.72
C TYR A 580 -7.92 17.99 -22.36
N TYR A 581 -7.07 18.26 -21.36
CA TYR A 581 -6.57 19.57 -20.92
C TYR A 581 -7.51 20.56 -20.24
N LYS A 582 -8.67 20.90 -20.80
CA LYS A 582 -9.42 22.11 -20.41
C LYS A 582 -10.73 21.77 -19.69
N PRO A 583 -10.80 21.77 -18.34
CA PRO A 583 -11.99 21.30 -17.60
C PRO A 583 -13.28 22.04 -17.93
N GLN A 584 -13.22 23.37 -18.12
CA GLN A 584 -14.39 24.16 -18.49
C GLN A 584 -14.97 23.71 -19.83
N GLN A 585 -14.10 23.57 -20.83
CA GLN A 585 -14.50 23.12 -22.16
C GLN A 585 -15.07 21.71 -22.12
N ILE A 586 -14.54 20.81 -21.29
CA ILE A 586 -15.08 19.45 -21.12
C ILE A 586 -16.55 19.49 -20.65
N TYR A 587 -16.92 20.37 -19.71
CA TYR A 587 -18.32 20.56 -19.31
C TYR A 587 -19.19 21.00 -20.50
N ASP A 588 -18.73 21.99 -21.26
CA ASP A 588 -19.46 22.56 -22.38
C ASP A 588 -19.70 21.51 -23.48
N LEU A 589 -18.67 20.74 -23.82
CA LEU A 589 -18.71 19.70 -24.86
C LEU A 589 -19.58 18.51 -24.47
N LEU A 590 -19.53 18.06 -23.21
CA LEU A 590 -20.42 17.00 -22.73
C LEU A 590 -21.88 17.47 -22.68
N SER A 591 -22.11 18.74 -22.33
CA SER A 591 -23.44 19.35 -22.39
C SER A 591 -23.97 19.44 -23.83
N GLU A 592 -23.11 19.75 -24.80
CA GLU A 592 -23.47 19.72 -26.21
C GLU A 592 -23.82 18.31 -26.70
N ALA A 593 -23.01 17.31 -26.34
CA ALA A 593 -23.25 15.90 -26.66
C ALA A 593 -24.60 15.42 -26.11
N ARG A 594 -24.93 15.79 -24.87
CA ARG A 594 -26.25 15.57 -24.26
C ARG A 594 -27.35 16.22 -25.11
N GLY A 595 -27.17 17.47 -25.52
CA GLY A 595 -28.10 18.18 -26.40
C GLY A 595 -28.26 17.53 -27.78
N ILE A 596 -27.21 16.92 -28.35
CA ILE A 596 -27.30 16.13 -29.58
C ILE A 596 -28.23 14.92 -29.33
N LEU A 597 -27.97 14.12 -28.29
CA LEU A 597 -28.80 12.95 -27.96
C LEU A 597 -30.28 13.33 -27.75
N GLU A 598 -30.54 14.41 -27.03
CA GLU A 598 -31.90 14.92 -26.77
C GLU A 598 -32.65 15.30 -28.04
N ARG A 599 -32.00 15.96 -29.01
CA ARG A 599 -32.63 16.31 -30.29
C ARG A 599 -33.14 15.10 -31.08
N TYR A 600 -32.55 13.94 -30.84
CA TYR A 600 -32.93 12.67 -31.43
C TYR A 600 -33.82 11.80 -30.53
N GLY A 601 -34.27 12.32 -29.37
CA GLY A 601 -35.11 11.59 -28.42
C GLY A 601 -34.36 10.56 -27.57
N LEU A 602 -33.02 10.64 -27.51
CA LEU A 602 -32.13 9.68 -26.86
C LEU A 602 -31.43 10.28 -25.63
N GLY A 603 -32.00 11.34 -25.04
CA GLY A 603 -31.42 12.04 -23.90
C GLY A 603 -31.17 11.18 -22.65
N GLY A 604 -31.86 10.03 -22.52
CA GLY A 604 -31.67 9.07 -21.44
C GLY A 604 -30.54 8.06 -21.64
N LYS A 605 -29.80 8.10 -22.77
CA LYS A 605 -28.61 7.26 -22.98
C LYS A 605 -27.46 7.73 -22.09
N ALA A 606 -26.59 6.82 -21.66
CA ALA A 606 -25.45 7.19 -20.84
C ALA A 606 -24.46 8.08 -21.60
N LEU A 607 -23.71 8.91 -20.87
CA LEU A 607 -22.63 9.74 -21.42
C LEU A 607 -21.38 9.57 -20.56
N TRP A 608 -20.28 9.11 -21.15
CA TRP A 608 -19.03 8.86 -20.43
C TRP A 608 -17.89 9.72 -20.98
N LEU A 609 -16.98 10.13 -20.10
CA LEU A 609 -15.67 10.68 -20.44
C LEU A 609 -14.63 9.61 -20.10
N ASN A 610 -14.37 8.65 -20.99
CA ASN A 610 -13.56 7.49 -20.62
C ASN A 610 -12.05 7.62 -20.97
N GLU A 611 -11.65 8.73 -21.57
CA GLU A 611 -10.25 9.15 -21.65
C GLU A 611 -10.13 10.66 -21.41
N THR A 612 -9.33 11.02 -20.42
CA THR A 612 -8.98 12.40 -20.13
C THR A 612 -7.67 12.52 -19.36
N ASN A 613 -6.92 13.60 -19.59
CA ASN A 613 -5.75 14.02 -18.80
C ASN A 613 -5.31 15.44 -19.22
N ALA A 614 -4.35 16.00 -18.46
CA ALA A 614 -3.51 17.12 -18.85
C ALA A 614 -2.04 16.75 -18.56
N PRO A 615 -1.37 15.98 -19.43
CA PRO A 615 -0.05 15.44 -19.15
C PRO A 615 0.96 16.58 -18.92
N PRO A 616 1.84 16.47 -17.90
CA PRO A 616 2.77 17.53 -17.56
C PRO A 616 3.86 17.62 -18.63
N SER A 617 4.15 18.85 -19.01
CA SER A 617 5.27 19.24 -19.88
C SER A 617 6.52 19.62 -19.09
N SER A 618 6.40 19.80 -17.77
CA SER A 618 7.46 20.33 -16.91
C SER A 618 7.87 19.36 -15.79
N ASP A 619 7.61 18.06 -15.94
CA ASP A 619 8.11 17.05 -15.00
C ASP A 619 9.64 16.91 -15.18
N PRO A 620 10.46 17.24 -14.17
CA PRO A 620 11.91 17.17 -14.30
C PRO A 620 12.45 15.74 -14.33
N VAL A 621 11.68 14.76 -13.84
CA VAL A 621 12.07 13.35 -13.79
C VAL A 621 11.73 12.65 -15.10
N GLU A 622 10.58 12.99 -15.69
CA GLU A 622 10.07 12.37 -16.91
C GLU A 622 9.53 13.42 -17.88
N PRO A 623 10.41 14.11 -18.63
CA PRO A 623 9.99 15.12 -19.59
C PRO A 623 9.31 14.48 -20.82
N PRO A 624 8.47 15.23 -21.56
CA PRO A 624 7.83 14.73 -22.78
C PRO A 624 8.86 14.42 -23.88
N HIS A 625 8.57 13.41 -24.70
CA HIS A 625 9.45 12.95 -25.79
C HIS A 625 9.38 13.81 -27.05
N ARG A 626 8.34 14.66 -27.20
CA ARG A 626 8.30 15.74 -28.20
C ARG A 626 7.64 16.98 -27.61
N GLU A 627 7.73 18.08 -28.35
CA GLU A 627 7.12 19.35 -27.96
C GLU A 627 5.61 19.20 -27.72
N PRO A 628 5.12 19.55 -26.52
CA PRO A 628 3.72 19.39 -26.16
C PRO A 628 2.83 20.44 -26.85
N ARG A 629 1.62 20.05 -27.26
CA ARG A 629 0.63 20.98 -27.84
C ARG A 629 0.18 22.05 -26.85
N PHE A 630 0.05 21.67 -25.58
CA PHE A 630 -0.26 22.56 -24.46
C PHE A 630 0.72 22.30 -23.32
N LYS A 631 1.20 23.37 -22.68
CA LYS A 631 2.08 23.26 -21.52
C LYS A 631 1.28 23.18 -20.22
N ALA A 632 1.46 22.09 -19.50
CA ALA A 632 0.96 21.92 -18.14
C ALA A 632 2.12 21.59 -17.20
N SER A 633 2.03 22.05 -15.95
CA SER A 633 2.91 21.67 -14.85
C SER A 633 2.41 20.44 -14.10
N LEU A 634 3.22 19.89 -13.19
CA LEU A 634 2.80 18.82 -12.29
C LEU A 634 1.61 19.25 -11.42
N ASP A 635 1.61 20.49 -10.95
CA ASP A 635 0.53 21.06 -10.14
C ASP A 635 -0.74 21.27 -10.97
N GLU A 636 -0.61 21.67 -12.24
CA GLU A 636 -1.76 21.77 -13.14
C GLU A 636 -2.33 20.39 -13.49
N GLN A 637 -1.50 19.35 -13.66
CA GLN A 637 -2.02 17.99 -13.80
C GLN A 637 -2.81 17.55 -12.56
N ALA A 638 -2.31 17.84 -11.35
CA ALA A 638 -3.02 17.53 -10.11
C ALA A 638 -4.33 18.30 -9.98
N ALA A 639 -4.31 19.61 -10.22
CA ALA A 639 -5.51 20.46 -10.22
C ALA A 639 -6.52 19.98 -11.27
N PHE A 640 -6.06 19.57 -12.45
CA PHE A 640 -6.89 19.02 -13.52
C PHE A 640 -7.66 17.78 -13.06
N MET A 641 -7.05 16.85 -12.31
CA MET A 641 -7.75 15.64 -11.84
C MET A 641 -9.03 15.97 -11.09
N ILE A 642 -8.97 16.90 -10.14
CA ILE A 642 -10.15 17.29 -9.36
C ILE A 642 -11.13 18.09 -10.22
N GLN A 643 -10.63 19.07 -10.99
CA GLN A 643 -11.48 19.93 -11.81
C GLN A 643 -12.22 19.15 -12.91
N VAL A 644 -11.58 18.20 -13.59
CA VAL A 644 -12.20 17.45 -14.68
C VAL A 644 -13.32 16.54 -14.18
N HIS A 645 -13.14 15.86 -13.04
CA HIS A 645 -14.19 15.04 -12.45
C HIS A 645 -15.36 15.92 -11.99
N ALA A 646 -15.07 17.04 -11.31
CA ALA A 646 -16.07 18.01 -10.90
C ALA A 646 -16.91 18.52 -12.09
N MET A 647 -16.25 18.92 -13.18
CA MET A 647 -16.89 19.45 -14.37
C MET A 647 -17.65 18.38 -15.16
N ALA A 648 -17.06 17.20 -15.38
CA ALA A 648 -17.72 16.13 -16.12
C ALA A 648 -18.97 15.61 -15.40
N PHE A 649 -18.92 15.40 -14.09
CA PHE A 649 -20.11 14.96 -13.33
C PHE A 649 -21.19 16.05 -13.26
N ALA A 650 -20.82 17.33 -13.16
CA ALA A 650 -21.79 18.42 -13.27
C ALA A 650 -22.43 18.51 -14.67
N ALA A 651 -21.73 18.09 -15.72
CA ALA A 651 -22.27 17.92 -17.07
C ALA A 651 -23.05 16.60 -17.26
N SER A 652 -23.37 15.90 -16.17
CA SER A 652 -24.10 14.62 -16.17
C SER A 652 -23.38 13.50 -16.94
N ALA A 653 -22.04 13.49 -16.90
CA ALA A 653 -21.29 12.28 -17.20
C ALA A 653 -21.58 11.23 -16.13
N GLU A 654 -21.80 9.98 -16.53
CA GLU A 654 -22.02 8.88 -15.59
C GLU A 654 -20.71 8.25 -15.12
N ARG A 655 -19.68 8.27 -15.95
CA ARG A 655 -18.34 7.75 -15.64
C ARG A 655 -17.26 8.64 -16.23
N VAL A 656 -16.18 8.80 -15.47
CA VAL A 656 -14.99 9.55 -15.87
C VAL A 656 -13.78 8.63 -15.69
N GLN A 657 -12.92 8.49 -16.70
CA GLN A 657 -11.73 7.67 -16.63
C GLN A 657 -10.49 8.44 -17.08
N VAL A 658 -9.46 8.37 -16.23
CA VAL A 658 -8.17 9.02 -16.49
C VAL A 658 -7.30 8.13 -17.35
N TYR A 659 -6.78 8.68 -18.44
CA TYR A 659 -5.73 8.05 -19.24
C TYR A 659 -4.38 8.62 -18.77
N LYS A 660 -3.59 7.94 -17.93
CA LYS A 660 -3.69 6.53 -17.49
C LYS A 660 -2.93 6.30 -16.17
N LEU A 661 -2.97 5.09 -15.61
CA LEU A 661 -2.27 4.76 -14.34
C LEU A 661 -0.75 4.96 -14.45
N TYR A 662 -0.11 4.26 -15.38
CA TYR A 662 1.34 4.12 -15.44
C TYR A 662 1.90 4.55 -16.79
N ASN A 663 2.95 5.37 -16.80
CA ASN A 663 3.65 5.70 -18.03
C ASN A 663 4.67 4.59 -18.35
N SER A 664 4.38 3.68 -19.28
CA SER A 664 5.32 2.59 -19.59
C SER A 664 6.58 3.09 -20.30
N ALA A 665 7.74 2.54 -19.94
CA ALA A 665 9.02 2.87 -20.58
C ALA A 665 9.12 2.47 -22.06
N GLU A 666 8.27 1.54 -22.54
CA GLU A 666 8.36 0.94 -23.88
C GLU A 666 7.32 1.45 -24.89
N HIS A 667 6.37 2.33 -24.52
CA HIS A 667 5.32 2.74 -25.46
C HIS A 667 5.85 3.69 -26.54
N PRO A 668 5.77 3.33 -27.85
CA PRO A 668 6.20 4.20 -28.93
C PRO A 668 5.14 5.22 -29.39
N GLU A 669 3.90 5.13 -28.88
CA GLU A 669 2.76 5.92 -29.34
C GLU A 669 2.48 7.23 -28.57
N ASP A 670 2.99 7.41 -27.35
CA ASP A 670 2.67 8.61 -26.55
C ASP A 670 3.85 9.59 -26.47
N VAL A 671 3.66 10.74 -27.11
CA VAL A 671 4.59 11.88 -27.11
C VAL A 671 4.73 12.51 -25.72
N GLN A 672 3.72 12.34 -24.87
CA GLN A 672 3.57 13.01 -23.58
C GLN A 672 3.38 11.98 -22.46
N PRO A 673 3.93 12.23 -21.26
CA PRO A 673 3.94 11.23 -20.22
C PRO A 673 2.64 11.35 -19.42
N PHE A 674 1.64 10.52 -19.72
CA PHE A 674 0.29 10.64 -19.17
C PHE A 674 0.12 10.09 -17.75
N GLY A 675 0.97 9.13 -17.36
CA GLY A 675 0.82 8.36 -16.12
C GLY A 675 0.64 9.20 -14.86
N LEU A 676 -0.16 8.70 -13.92
CA LEU A 676 -0.14 9.15 -12.52
C LEU A 676 1.11 8.62 -11.80
N LEU A 677 1.60 7.47 -12.26
CA LEU A 677 2.92 6.92 -11.99
C LEU A 677 3.84 7.18 -13.20
N ARG A 678 5.08 7.59 -12.90
CA ARG A 678 6.16 7.69 -13.91
C ARG A 678 6.64 6.31 -14.34
N GLY A 679 7.50 6.23 -15.36
CA GLY A 679 8.14 4.99 -15.80
C GLY A 679 8.93 4.25 -14.72
N ASP A 680 9.50 4.96 -13.74
CA ASP A 680 10.17 4.38 -12.57
C ASP A 680 9.21 4.00 -11.42
N LYS A 681 7.89 4.05 -11.68
CA LYS A 681 6.79 3.87 -10.72
C LYS A 681 6.72 4.91 -9.59
N SER A 682 7.55 5.96 -9.62
CA SER A 682 7.39 7.06 -8.68
C SER A 682 6.09 7.83 -8.92
N ARG A 683 5.46 8.28 -7.83
CA ARG A 683 4.16 8.96 -7.87
C ARG A 683 4.29 10.42 -8.31
N ARG A 684 3.34 10.90 -9.10
CA ARG A 684 3.14 12.33 -9.37
C ARG A 684 2.13 12.95 -8.41
N PRO A 685 2.12 14.28 -8.23
CA PRO A 685 1.07 14.96 -7.48
C PRO A 685 -0.36 14.59 -7.92
N ALA A 686 -0.55 14.31 -9.21
CA ALA A 686 -1.83 13.84 -9.76
C ALA A 686 -2.32 12.50 -9.20
N PHE A 687 -1.41 11.64 -8.69
CA PHE A 687 -1.78 10.43 -7.96
C PHE A 687 -2.60 10.77 -6.71
N TYR A 688 -2.09 11.67 -5.87
CA TYR A 688 -2.77 12.10 -4.65
C TYR A 688 -4.06 12.89 -4.96
N ALA A 689 -4.05 13.71 -6.01
CA ALA A 689 -5.25 14.42 -6.44
C ALA A 689 -6.37 13.47 -6.93
N TYR A 690 -6.02 12.38 -7.63
CA TYR A 690 -6.98 11.35 -7.98
C TYR A 690 -7.49 10.60 -6.73
N GLN A 691 -6.63 10.33 -5.76
CA GLN A 691 -7.06 9.76 -4.47
C GLN A 691 -8.04 10.69 -3.72
N VAL A 692 -7.84 12.01 -3.79
CA VAL A 692 -8.80 13.00 -3.26
C VAL A 692 -10.15 12.89 -3.98
N VAL A 693 -10.14 12.73 -5.31
CA VAL A 693 -11.37 12.54 -6.11
C VAL A 693 -12.14 11.32 -5.62
N THR A 694 -11.50 10.15 -5.55
CA THR A 694 -12.18 8.90 -5.17
C THR A 694 -12.54 8.84 -3.68
N SER A 695 -11.80 9.52 -2.81
CA SER A 695 -12.10 9.54 -1.37
C SER A 695 -13.26 10.49 -1.01
N TYR A 696 -13.32 11.66 -1.64
CA TYR A 696 -14.24 12.73 -1.21
C TYR A 696 -15.43 12.93 -2.13
N LEU A 697 -15.38 12.48 -3.39
CA LEU A 697 -16.47 12.67 -4.35
C LEU A 697 -17.32 11.40 -4.56
N SER A 698 -16.90 10.23 -4.06
CA SER A 698 -17.66 8.97 -4.17
C SER A 698 -19.03 9.02 -3.50
N ASP A 699 -19.93 8.14 -3.92
CA ASP A 699 -21.32 8.03 -3.41
C ASP A 699 -22.18 9.28 -3.61
N PHE A 700 -21.78 10.23 -4.47
CA PHE A 700 -22.61 11.37 -4.78
C PHE A 700 -23.91 10.94 -5.48
N GLU A 701 -25.00 11.64 -5.24
CA GLU A 701 -26.27 11.46 -5.96
C GLU A 701 -26.42 12.51 -7.05
N LYS A 702 -25.83 13.69 -6.83
CA LYS A 702 -25.91 14.83 -7.75
C LYS A 702 -24.68 15.72 -7.63
N ALA A 703 -24.23 16.24 -8.77
CA ALA A 703 -23.19 17.26 -8.87
C ALA A 703 -23.77 18.52 -9.56
N THR A 704 -23.61 19.70 -8.97
CA THR A 704 -24.14 20.95 -9.51
C THR A 704 -23.05 22.01 -9.64
N LEU A 705 -22.88 22.57 -10.83
CA LEU A 705 -21.95 23.66 -11.11
C LEU A 705 -22.56 25.03 -10.78
N PHE A 706 -21.78 25.87 -10.12
CA PHE A 706 -22.01 27.28 -9.89
C PHE A 706 -20.77 28.08 -10.33
N GLN A 707 -20.99 29.18 -11.05
CA GLN A 707 -19.91 30.04 -11.53
C GLN A 707 -20.15 31.48 -11.08
N GLN A 708 -19.14 32.10 -10.49
CA GLN A 708 -19.23 33.47 -10.00
C GLN A 708 -17.90 34.19 -10.18
N GLY A 709 -17.86 35.14 -11.13
CA GLY A 709 -16.63 35.83 -11.47
C GLY A 709 -15.54 34.85 -11.91
N ASP A 710 -14.39 34.87 -11.23
CA ASP A 710 -13.24 34.00 -11.51
C ASP A 710 -13.26 32.69 -10.69
N VAL A 711 -14.39 32.32 -10.10
CA VAL A 711 -14.48 31.15 -9.22
C VAL A 711 -15.50 30.17 -9.77
N ASN A 712 -15.05 28.93 -9.95
CA ASN A 712 -15.89 27.79 -10.24
C ASN A 712 -16.15 27.00 -8.95
N THR A 713 -17.36 26.46 -8.82
CA THR A 713 -17.75 25.65 -7.67
C THR A 713 -18.66 24.53 -8.08
N VAL A 714 -18.33 23.32 -7.63
CA VAL A 714 -19.18 22.15 -7.83
C VAL A 714 -19.59 21.59 -6.48
N VAL A 715 -20.89 21.49 -6.27
CA VAL A 715 -21.48 20.90 -5.06
C VAL A 715 -21.88 19.47 -5.36
N PHE A 716 -21.28 18.54 -4.63
CA PHE A 716 -21.60 17.12 -4.62
C PHE A 716 -22.52 16.83 -3.43
N GLU A 717 -23.74 16.41 -3.73
CA GLU A 717 -24.74 15.96 -2.76
C GLU A 717 -24.53 14.46 -2.54
N GLN A 718 -24.29 14.01 -1.30
CA GLN A 718 -24.02 12.62 -0.94
C GLN A 718 -24.92 12.19 0.23
N PRO A 719 -25.15 10.89 0.47
CA PRO A 719 -25.90 10.43 1.63
C PRO A 719 -25.31 10.95 2.95
N GLY A 720 -26.04 11.84 3.63
CA GLY A 720 -25.66 12.41 4.92
C GLY A 720 -24.53 13.44 4.91
N LYS A 721 -23.91 13.71 3.76
CA LYS A 721 -22.77 14.64 3.64
C LYS A 721 -22.83 15.46 2.35
N VAL A 722 -22.13 16.59 2.34
CA VAL A 722 -21.99 17.47 1.18
C VAL A 722 -20.52 17.80 1.00
N THR A 723 -20.02 17.63 -0.22
CA THR A 723 -18.67 18.04 -0.60
C THR A 723 -18.73 19.17 -1.61
N THR A 724 -18.05 20.28 -1.34
CA THR A 724 -18.01 21.45 -2.22
C THR A 724 -16.60 21.69 -2.71
N VAL A 725 -16.40 21.57 -4.02
CA VAL A 725 -15.12 21.77 -4.70
C VAL A 725 -15.08 23.19 -5.24
N LEU A 726 -14.07 23.97 -4.88
CA LEU A 726 -13.90 25.35 -5.36
C LEU A 726 -12.51 25.55 -5.95
N TRP A 727 -12.42 26.33 -7.03
CA TRP A 727 -11.13 26.78 -7.55
C TRP A 727 -11.26 28.13 -8.24
N ASN A 728 -10.11 28.80 -8.33
CA ASN A 728 -9.96 30.12 -8.94
C ASN A 728 -9.34 29.98 -10.32
N VAL A 729 -9.91 30.63 -11.33
CA VAL A 729 -9.39 30.62 -12.71
C VAL A 729 -8.54 31.85 -13.06
N ALA A 730 -8.39 32.80 -12.13
CA ALA A 730 -7.55 33.98 -12.32
C ALA A 730 -6.09 33.77 -11.86
N GLN A 731 -5.17 34.55 -12.44
CA GLN A 731 -3.74 34.60 -12.07
C GLN A 731 -3.44 35.27 -10.72
N THR A 732 -4.48 35.72 -10.01
CA THR A 732 -4.33 36.36 -8.70
C THR A 732 -5.20 35.62 -7.69
N PRO A 733 -4.75 35.45 -6.43
CA PRO A 733 -5.55 34.80 -5.40
C PRO A 733 -6.95 35.42 -5.29
N ARG A 734 -7.93 34.61 -4.87
CA ARG A 734 -9.31 35.05 -4.63
C ARG A 734 -9.74 34.66 -3.23
N THR A 735 -10.25 35.62 -2.47
CA THR A 735 -10.92 35.32 -1.19
C THR A 735 -12.40 35.12 -1.45
N VAL A 736 -12.92 33.99 -1.01
CA VAL A 736 -14.32 33.61 -1.15
C VAL A 736 -14.95 33.39 0.21
N THR A 737 -16.26 33.60 0.27
CA THR A 737 -17.08 33.26 1.44
C THR A 737 -18.14 32.25 1.03
N VAL A 738 -18.19 31.14 1.75
CA VAL A 738 -19.11 30.03 1.48
C VAL A 738 -20.06 29.88 2.65
N ASN A 739 -21.37 29.81 2.38
CA ASN A 739 -22.36 29.50 3.40
C ASN A 739 -22.05 28.15 4.05
N ALA A 740 -22.02 28.14 5.37
CA ALA A 740 -21.75 26.95 6.16
C ALA A 740 -23.04 26.15 6.38
N ILE A 741 -22.96 24.83 6.21
CA ILE A 741 -24.03 23.88 6.56
C ILE A 741 -23.94 23.58 8.06
N THR A 742 -22.72 23.50 8.59
CA THR A 742 -22.43 23.25 10.01
C THR A 742 -21.45 24.26 10.58
N ASP A 743 -21.22 24.27 11.90
CA ASP A 743 -20.23 25.18 12.50
C ASP A 743 -18.78 24.78 12.19
N ARG A 744 -18.54 23.53 11.77
CA ARG A 744 -17.20 23.00 11.49
C ARG A 744 -17.21 22.12 10.24
N ALA A 745 -16.28 22.36 9.33
CA ALA A 745 -16.07 21.54 8.14
C ALA A 745 -14.65 20.98 8.07
N LEU A 746 -14.47 19.92 7.29
CA LEU A 746 -13.16 19.46 6.85
C LEU A 746 -12.81 20.18 5.54
N LEU A 747 -11.75 20.99 5.57
CA LEU A 747 -11.13 21.55 4.38
C LEU A 747 -10.04 20.58 3.89
N VAL A 748 -10.07 20.23 2.61
CA VAL A 748 -9.10 19.34 1.97
C VAL A 748 -8.47 20.07 0.78
N ASP A 749 -7.15 19.98 0.64
CA ASP A 749 -6.44 20.49 -0.53
C ASP A 749 -6.28 19.43 -1.64
N GLU A 750 -5.68 19.81 -2.76
CA GLU A 750 -5.49 18.94 -3.92
C GLU A 750 -4.52 17.76 -3.70
N LEU A 751 -3.76 17.78 -2.60
CA LEU A 751 -2.83 16.72 -2.23
C LEU A 751 -3.37 15.84 -1.08
N GLY A 752 -4.58 16.15 -0.58
CA GLY A 752 -5.23 15.41 0.48
C GLY A 752 -4.87 15.86 1.89
N HIS A 753 -4.14 16.97 2.06
CA HIS A 753 -3.96 17.54 3.39
C HIS A 753 -5.28 18.07 3.92
N THR A 754 -5.54 17.82 5.20
CA THR A 754 -6.81 18.18 5.82
C THR A 754 -6.63 19.21 6.94
N GLN A 755 -7.61 20.10 7.05
CA GLN A 755 -7.71 21.08 8.13
C GLN A 755 -9.16 21.21 8.56
N THR A 756 -9.42 21.26 9.87
CA THR A 756 -10.74 21.67 10.33
C THR A 756 -10.87 23.19 10.25
N ILE A 757 -11.90 23.67 9.56
CA ILE A 757 -12.29 25.09 9.53
C ILE A 757 -13.56 25.30 10.34
N THR A 758 -13.73 26.50 10.90
CA THR A 758 -14.91 26.87 11.71
C THR A 758 -15.63 28.02 11.04
N ALA A 759 -16.95 27.97 11.02
CA ALA A 759 -17.77 29.02 10.44
C ALA A 759 -17.79 30.26 11.35
N GLU A 760 -17.57 31.44 10.76
CA GLU A 760 -17.77 32.71 11.44
C GLU A 760 -19.05 33.36 10.91
N ARG A 761 -20.04 33.55 11.80
CA ARG A 761 -21.36 34.09 11.44
C ARG A 761 -22.04 33.30 10.30
N GLY A 762 -21.89 31.97 10.31
CA GLY A 762 -22.47 31.07 9.31
C GLY A 762 -21.71 31.02 7.97
N LEU A 763 -20.49 31.54 7.91
CA LEU A 763 -19.68 31.58 6.68
C LEU A 763 -18.30 30.96 6.92
N TYR A 764 -17.80 30.20 5.96
CA TYR A 764 -16.38 29.90 5.84
C TYR A 764 -15.72 30.93 4.93
N ALA A 765 -14.62 31.54 5.39
CA ALA A 765 -13.77 32.39 4.57
C ALA A 765 -12.57 31.57 4.09
N LEU A 766 -12.33 31.54 2.78
CA LEU A 766 -11.25 30.78 2.16
C LEU A 766 -10.46 31.64 1.20
N GLU A 767 -9.15 31.42 1.15
CA GLU A 767 -8.29 31.91 0.07
C GLU A 767 -8.08 30.80 -0.96
N LEU A 768 -8.44 31.08 -2.21
CA LEU A 768 -8.23 30.19 -3.34
C LEU A 768 -6.93 30.59 -4.06
N PRO A 769 -5.97 29.67 -4.21
CA PRO A 769 -4.73 29.92 -4.93
C PRO A 769 -4.96 30.37 -6.39
N PRO A 770 -4.05 31.16 -7.00
CA PRO A 770 -4.17 31.55 -8.40
C PRO A 770 -3.96 30.37 -9.34
N ALA A 771 -4.47 30.49 -10.57
CA ALA A 771 -4.12 29.59 -11.67
C ALA A 771 -2.65 29.79 -12.08
N THR A 772 -1.94 28.67 -12.32
CA THR A 772 -0.51 28.67 -12.70
C THR A 772 -0.30 29.18 -14.13
N CYS A 773 -1.15 28.74 -15.06
CA CYS A 773 -1.19 29.19 -16.46
C CYS A 773 0.15 28.98 -17.20
N SER A 774 0.71 27.76 -17.12
CA SER A 774 2.05 27.45 -17.66
C SER A 774 2.17 27.62 -19.19
N ASP A 775 1.05 27.59 -19.90
CA ASP A 775 0.96 27.84 -21.35
C ASP A 775 0.72 29.32 -21.71
N GLY A 776 0.69 30.20 -20.71
CA GLY A 776 0.31 31.61 -20.84
C GLY A 776 -1.20 31.85 -20.80
N ALA A 777 -2.01 30.88 -21.27
CA ALA A 777 -3.45 30.84 -21.06
C ALA A 777 -3.81 30.02 -19.81
N CYS A 778 -4.78 30.50 -19.01
CA CYS A 778 -5.24 29.83 -17.78
C CYS A 778 -6.34 28.81 -18.07
N PHE A 779 -6.01 27.74 -18.80
CA PHE A 779 -7.00 26.74 -19.19
C PHE A 779 -7.26 25.66 -18.13
N ILE A 780 -6.35 25.52 -17.16
CA ILE A 780 -6.55 24.79 -15.90
C ILE A 780 -6.59 25.84 -14.79
N GLY A 781 -7.59 25.78 -13.92
CA GLY A 781 -7.69 26.67 -12.77
C GLY A 781 -6.63 26.37 -11.72
N GLY A 782 -6.51 27.24 -10.72
CA GLY A 782 -5.63 27.04 -9.58
C GLY A 782 -5.96 25.79 -8.75
N PRO A 783 -5.05 25.38 -7.87
CA PRO A 783 -5.26 24.28 -6.93
C PRO A 783 -6.62 24.32 -6.21
N PRO A 784 -7.48 23.28 -6.38
CA PRO A 784 -8.81 23.27 -5.78
C PRO A 784 -8.81 23.15 -4.25
N ARG A 785 -9.91 23.58 -3.62
CA ARG A 785 -10.20 23.37 -2.19
C ARG A 785 -11.54 22.66 -2.06
N LEU A 786 -11.58 21.60 -1.25
CA LEU A 786 -12.79 20.84 -0.97
C LEU A 786 -13.26 21.13 0.45
N ILE A 787 -14.53 21.48 0.62
CA ILE A 787 -15.17 21.61 1.92
C ILE A 787 -16.12 20.42 2.09
N MET A 788 -15.87 19.55 3.06
CA MET A 788 -16.75 18.44 3.41
C MET A 788 -17.48 18.72 4.73
N GLU A 789 -18.80 18.58 4.68
CA GLU A 789 -19.71 18.82 5.80
C GLU A 789 -20.72 17.69 5.96
N GLN A 790 -21.15 17.44 7.20
CA GLN A 790 -22.26 16.53 7.50
C GLN A 790 -23.56 17.33 7.45
N GLY A 791 -24.58 16.91 6.69
CA GLY A 791 -25.84 17.65 6.61
C GLY A 791 -26.52 17.61 5.24
N ALA A 792 -27.62 18.35 5.12
CA ALA A 792 -28.47 18.35 3.92
C ALA A 792 -28.05 19.43 2.88
N PRO A 793 -28.08 19.11 1.57
CA PRO A 793 -27.58 19.96 0.49
C PRO A 793 -28.43 21.19 0.17
N ASP A 794 -29.70 21.22 0.58
CA ASP A 794 -30.63 22.33 0.39
C ASP A 794 -30.20 23.63 1.10
N GLN A 795 -29.24 23.53 2.03
CA GLN A 795 -28.65 24.67 2.73
C GLN A 795 -27.52 25.36 1.95
N ARG A 796 -27.03 24.77 0.85
CA ARG A 796 -25.91 25.33 0.07
C ARG A 796 -26.41 26.16 -1.12
N GLN A 797 -26.60 27.46 -0.89
CA GLN A 797 -27.02 28.49 -1.87
C GLN A 797 -25.96 29.62 -1.97
N PRO A 798 -25.94 30.49 -3.01
CA PRO A 798 -24.73 30.96 -3.66
C PRO A 798 -23.79 31.79 -2.79
N MET A 799 -22.50 31.67 -3.12
CA MET A 799 -21.39 32.35 -2.45
C MET A 799 -21.35 33.85 -2.73
N SER A 800 -20.52 34.56 -1.97
CA SER A 800 -20.03 35.89 -2.36
C SER A 800 -18.52 35.88 -2.55
N VAL A 801 -18.09 36.28 -3.75
CA VAL A 801 -16.70 36.61 -4.05
C VAL A 801 -16.46 38.06 -3.63
N ALA A 802 -15.50 38.30 -2.74
CA ALA A 802 -15.16 39.66 -2.34
C ALA A 802 -14.51 40.40 -3.54
N PRO A 803 -14.84 41.68 -3.79
CA PRO A 803 -14.18 42.44 -4.85
C PRO A 803 -12.69 42.57 -4.55
N THR A 804 -11.85 42.24 -5.54
CA THR A 804 -10.39 42.37 -5.45
C THR A 804 -10.04 43.82 -5.05
N PRO A 805 -9.19 44.04 -4.03
CA PRO A 805 -8.72 45.39 -3.73
C PRO A 805 -8.03 45.94 -4.98
N THR A 806 -8.56 47.03 -5.54
CA THR A 806 -7.89 47.77 -6.62
C THR A 806 -6.47 48.11 -6.15
N PRO A 807 -5.41 47.87 -6.95
CA PRO A 807 -4.08 48.32 -6.59
C PRO A 807 -4.15 49.84 -6.40
N VAL A 808 -3.86 50.31 -5.18
CA VAL A 808 -3.65 51.73 -4.95
C VAL A 808 -2.44 52.11 -5.81
N PRO A 809 -2.56 53.08 -6.74
CA PRO A 809 -1.42 53.47 -7.57
C PRO A 809 -0.29 53.92 -6.64
N PRO A 810 0.97 53.53 -6.91
CA PRO A 810 2.07 53.90 -6.03
C PRO A 810 2.16 55.42 -5.98
N THR A 811 2.02 55.96 -4.78
CA THR A 811 2.33 57.36 -4.48
C THR A 811 3.72 57.66 -5.03
N GLN A 812 3.83 58.62 -5.96
CA GLN A 812 5.12 59.06 -6.50
C GLN A 812 6.00 59.56 -5.34
N VAL A 813 6.89 58.71 -4.85
CA VAL A 813 8.01 59.15 -4.03
C VAL A 813 9.03 59.77 -4.97
N LYS A 814 9.13 61.11 -4.96
CA LYS A 814 10.25 61.83 -5.58
C LYS A 814 11.55 61.37 -4.90
N ILE A 815 12.30 60.51 -5.58
CA ILE A 815 13.67 60.16 -5.18
C ILE A 815 14.57 61.35 -5.53
N LEU A 816 14.99 62.10 -4.52
CA LEU A 816 16.10 63.05 -4.62
C LEU A 816 17.40 62.26 -4.85
N MET A 817 17.96 62.35 -6.05
CA MET A 817 19.28 61.80 -6.36
C MET A 817 20.36 62.51 -5.51
N VAL A 818 21.02 61.76 -4.63
CA VAL A 818 22.19 62.23 -3.88
C VAL A 818 23.45 61.93 -4.67
N SER A 819 24.28 62.96 -4.88
CA SER A 819 25.44 62.93 -5.78
C SER A 819 26.61 62.05 -5.27
N PRO A 820 27.52 61.62 -6.17
CA PRO A 820 28.57 60.64 -5.89
C PRO A 820 29.56 61.02 -4.78
N ARG A 821 29.67 62.32 -4.44
CA ARG A 821 30.55 62.82 -3.38
C ARG A 821 30.10 62.46 -1.96
N ARG A 822 28.83 62.11 -1.73
CA ARG A 822 28.34 61.69 -0.40
C ARG A 822 28.49 60.18 -0.14
N ARG A 823 28.69 59.36 -1.17
CA ARG A 823 28.98 57.91 -1.01
C ARG A 823 30.38 57.65 -0.45
N ALA A 824 31.36 58.51 -0.74
CA ALA A 824 32.72 58.40 -0.19
C ALA A 824 32.80 58.76 1.32
N ALA A 825 31.95 59.67 1.81
CA ALA A 825 31.93 60.06 3.23
C ALA A 825 31.28 59.01 4.14
N LEU A 826 30.28 58.28 3.63
CA LEU A 826 29.61 57.20 4.36
C LEU A 826 30.48 55.94 4.48
N PHE A 827 31.35 55.66 3.49
CA PHE A 827 32.25 54.50 3.54
C PHE A 827 33.40 54.69 4.56
N VAL A 828 33.90 55.92 4.74
CA VAL A 828 34.94 56.24 5.72
C VAL A 828 34.38 56.24 7.16
N ALA A 829 33.12 56.64 7.37
CA ALA A 829 32.49 56.60 8.69
C ALA A 829 32.25 55.16 9.21
N SER A 830 31.96 54.21 8.30
CA SER A 830 31.78 52.80 8.64
C SER A 830 33.08 52.09 9.03
N LEU A 831 34.22 52.51 8.46
CA LEU A 831 35.54 51.94 8.79
C LEU A 831 36.04 52.35 10.19
N PHE A 832 35.73 53.56 10.65
CA PHE A 832 36.09 54.01 12.01
C PHE A 832 35.22 53.36 13.11
N ALA A 833 33.97 53.00 12.81
CA ALA A 833 33.10 52.29 13.75
C ALA A 833 33.57 50.85 14.00
N PHE A 834 34.10 50.16 12.98
CA PHE A 834 34.62 48.80 13.12
C PHE A 834 35.96 48.72 13.89
N MET A 835 36.83 49.73 13.76
CA MET A 835 38.09 49.78 14.53
C MET A 835 37.89 50.18 16.01
N GLY A 836 36.82 50.92 16.34
CA GLY A 836 36.50 51.31 17.72
C GLY A 836 35.98 50.16 18.59
N VAL A 837 35.23 49.22 18.03
CA VAL A 837 34.68 48.07 18.77
C VAL A 837 35.75 47.00 19.05
N GLY A 838 36.71 46.81 18.13
CA GLY A 838 37.85 45.91 18.33
C GLY A 838 38.81 46.34 19.44
N PHE A 839 39.02 47.64 19.62
CA PHE A 839 39.91 48.18 20.67
C PHE A 839 39.32 48.10 22.09
N VAL A 840 37.98 48.14 22.21
CA VAL A 840 37.27 48.01 23.50
C VAL A 840 37.20 46.54 23.96
N LEU A 841 37.11 45.58 23.03
CA LEU A 841 37.10 44.15 23.34
C LEU A 841 38.50 43.62 23.69
N TRP A 842 39.58 44.13 23.07
CA TRP A 842 40.96 43.74 23.40
C TRP A 842 41.44 44.26 24.77
N ARG A 843 40.95 45.43 25.22
CA ARG A 843 41.29 46.02 26.53
C ARG A 843 40.55 45.38 27.72
N ARG A 844 39.50 44.60 27.47
CA ARG A 844 38.77 43.80 28.47
C ARG A 844 39.29 42.36 28.62
N TRP A 845 40.18 41.92 27.73
CA TRP A 845 40.80 40.58 27.76
C TRP A 845 42.27 40.60 28.25
N SER A 846 42.83 41.78 28.54
CA SER A 846 44.21 41.97 29.01
C SER A 846 44.32 42.71 30.37
N ARG A 847 43.33 42.54 31.25
CA ARG A 847 43.39 42.92 32.67
C ARG A 847 42.94 41.79 33.56
#